data_AF-A0A3B9RX47-F1
#
_entry.id   AF-A0A3B9RX47-F1
#
_cell.length_a   1.000
_cell.length_b   1.000
_cell.length_c   1.000
_cell.angle_alpha   90.00
_cell.angle_beta   90.00
_cell.angle_gamma   90.00
#
_symmetry.space_group_name_H-M   'P 1'
#
loop_
_entity.id
_entity.type
_entity.pdbx_description
1 polymer ?
#
loop_
_entity_poly.entity_id
_entity_poly.type
_entity_poly.pdbx_seq_one_letter_code
_entity_poly.pdbx_strand_id
1 'polypeptide(L)'
;MPNPVISDFDLSQWDLCVPKTKGANNAGKLGGLYQPKNSTYPAYFLKQDPKQDKNISEVLSAQFMRGIAQDLGLNPDLIADVKFVQIAASKPNKSPKIYVASKIYANFSDLYIDAYLALFNLAEYRPLKDSKGFQQPKALKGRPGFLKHDKIIEAMMLAGRYPNLSHGMAMRAIVDDPDTHFENIGVIPLKSADDKAWLPLYQDSKITGWLCSQKPSGKVSYRQINTSNNQQFYLVDAKADLKKFTKSREMRAIQINQTIYLLPNFDNTYTTHIDFGGAFGDFRWPLARKFDQKIHLNRLHNLFRYLPSRNAPPAYINHITPALLDDNLEFYTALAGFAMMDGARLQHQLRELVQALVIYKRQPLIVQRFAKRIGISTVSSNFSVNLKQIECFLLEQLRGRQQHVYTLFLHYLCSLSFTKQHVILNQLNDDSAKHLAQKKVFVSFLYKLKHQEPYLFAGFDCIARLTQDINNFAHQDLLINIQEQLQHQLSQAYIHRQLIKTYYEQHQLIELLVKFIQYHQNTIHALKHSHLSCQEKTVLLDQLLHRHTLFEHQLRHQLTFKSSFSIKITTLSMTLAGILLGVILGCMAGAILGGIMGSLLGILTVGSAVALMGGIQGGVIGSILGSVAGLVIPDQQKLYERIQNKTRYLFFKHQQSSVYQLTQTLSQDISSIRLR
;
A
#
# COMPACT_ATOMS: atom_id res chain seq x y z
N MET A 1 -20.81 22.14 -13.01
CA MET A 1 -19.51 22.40 -12.35
C MET A 1 -19.56 23.74 -11.64
N PRO A 2 -18.69 24.01 -10.65
CA PRO A 2 -18.57 25.36 -10.11
C PRO A 2 -18.16 26.34 -11.22
N ASN A 3 -18.78 27.51 -11.28
CA ASN A 3 -18.42 28.55 -12.26
C ASN A 3 -16.97 29.03 -12.01
N PRO A 4 -16.05 28.94 -13.00
CA PRO A 4 -14.66 29.36 -12.86
C PRO A 4 -14.47 30.88 -12.83
N VAL A 5 -15.53 31.66 -13.07
CA VAL A 5 -15.52 33.13 -13.07
C VAL A 5 -16.49 33.65 -12.02
N ILE A 6 -16.07 34.66 -11.26
CA ILE A 6 -16.97 35.51 -10.47
C ILE A 6 -17.33 36.71 -11.35
N SER A 7 -18.55 36.71 -11.90
CA SER A 7 -19.00 37.72 -12.87
C SER A 7 -19.11 39.13 -12.25
N ASP A 8 -19.42 39.22 -10.96
CA ASP A 8 -19.82 40.45 -10.29
C ASP A 8 -19.05 40.68 -8.97
N PHE A 9 -17.71 40.65 -9.04
CA PHE A 9 -16.89 41.06 -7.89
C PHE A 9 -16.87 42.59 -7.79
N ASP A 10 -17.96 43.17 -7.30
CA ASP A 10 -18.05 44.60 -7.04
C ASP A 10 -17.28 44.95 -5.76
N LEU A 11 -16.09 45.54 -5.91
CA LEU A 11 -15.25 46.01 -4.80
C LEU A 11 -16.00 46.91 -3.82
N SER A 12 -17.11 47.55 -4.20
CA SER A 12 -17.93 48.36 -3.29
C SER A 12 -18.56 47.53 -2.17
N GLN A 13 -18.71 46.21 -2.34
CA GLN A 13 -19.28 45.29 -1.35
C GLN A 13 -18.24 44.60 -0.46
N TRP A 14 -16.95 44.89 -0.67
CA TRP A 14 -15.85 44.20 -0.01
C TRP A 14 -14.88 45.17 0.64
N ASP A 15 -14.46 44.83 1.86
CA ASP A 15 -13.41 45.54 2.58
C ASP A 15 -12.07 44.79 2.43
N LEU A 16 -11.01 45.54 2.15
CA LEU A 16 -9.64 45.02 2.16
C LEU A 16 -9.14 44.99 3.60
N CYS A 17 -9.05 43.80 4.19
CA CYS A 17 -8.62 43.62 5.58
C CYS A 17 -7.10 43.70 5.71
N VAL A 18 -6.38 42.98 4.83
CA VAL A 18 -4.93 42.84 4.91
C VAL A 18 -4.34 42.96 3.51
N PRO A 19 -3.60 44.05 3.21
CA PRO A 19 -2.89 44.15 1.94
C PRO A 19 -1.72 43.16 1.89
N LYS A 20 -1.47 42.57 0.73
CA LYS A 20 -0.28 41.74 0.52
C LYS A 20 0.93 42.65 0.27
N THR A 21 1.84 42.73 1.23
CA THR A 21 2.99 43.65 1.19
C THR A 21 4.30 43.03 0.69
N LYS A 22 4.44 41.68 0.63
CA LYS A 22 5.66 40.98 0.15
C LYS A 22 5.37 39.61 -0.51
N GLY A 23 6.29 39.13 -1.37
CA GLY A 23 6.29 37.81 -2.03
C GLY A 23 6.53 37.89 -3.55
N ALA A 24 6.86 36.76 -4.20
CA ALA A 24 7.12 36.69 -5.66
C ALA A 24 5.95 37.15 -6.55
N ASN A 25 4.76 37.30 -5.96
CA ASN A 25 3.57 37.80 -6.62
C ASN A 25 3.42 39.27 -6.21
N ASN A 26 3.86 40.22 -7.05
CA ASN A 26 3.42 41.61 -6.94
C ASN A 26 1.91 41.60 -7.02
N ALA A 27 1.22 41.75 -5.90
CA ALA A 27 -0.19 41.38 -5.72
C ALA A 27 -1.19 42.22 -6.55
N GLY A 28 -0.71 43.05 -7.48
CA GLY A 28 -1.44 44.19 -7.99
C GLY A 28 -1.71 45.19 -6.86
N LYS A 29 -2.31 46.34 -7.19
CA LYS A 29 -2.71 47.34 -6.18
C LYS A 29 -3.81 46.84 -5.22
N LEU A 30 -4.49 45.76 -5.58
CA LEU A 30 -5.70 45.24 -4.94
C LEU A 30 -5.51 43.80 -4.44
N GLY A 31 -4.26 43.37 -4.23
CA GLY A 31 -4.00 42.04 -3.72
C GLY A 31 -4.00 42.01 -2.20
N GLY A 32 -4.71 41.05 -1.63
CA GLY A 32 -4.89 40.97 -0.18
C GLY A 32 -6.07 40.10 0.23
N LEU A 33 -6.36 40.10 1.54
CA LEU A 33 -7.52 39.46 2.12
C LEU A 33 -8.74 40.38 2.05
N TYR A 34 -9.84 39.86 1.53
CA TYR A 34 -11.10 40.57 1.35
C TYR A 34 -12.21 39.92 2.16
N GLN A 35 -13.00 40.78 2.79
CA GLN A 35 -14.14 40.43 3.63
C GLN A 35 -15.39 41.13 3.09
N PRO A 36 -16.54 40.43 2.99
CA PRO A 36 -17.80 41.09 2.70
C PRO A 36 -18.09 42.14 3.78
N LYS A 37 -18.60 43.33 3.42
CA LYS A 37 -18.89 44.42 4.38
C LYS A 37 -19.78 44.01 5.58
N ASN A 38 -20.61 42.99 5.40
CA ASN A 38 -21.52 42.47 6.44
C ASN A 38 -21.02 41.17 7.10
N SER A 39 -19.76 40.79 6.88
CA SER A 39 -19.13 39.63 7.49
C SER A 39 -18.11 40.08 8.53
N THR A 40 -17.76 39.22 9.49
CA THR A 40 -16.61 39.38 10.40
C THR A 40 -15.39 38.57 9.96
N TYR A 41 -15.51 37.77 8.90
CA TYR A 41 -14.46 36.86 8.43
C TYR A 41 -14.10 37.12 6.97
N PRO A 42 -12.78 37.14 6.63
CA PRO A 42 -12.33 37.18 5.25
C PRO A 42 -12.86 35.98 4.46
N ALA A 43 -13.38 36.22 3.26
CA ALA A 43 -13.89 35.15 2.41
C ALA A 43 -12.95 34.81 1.25
N TYR A 44 -12.20 35.80 0.74
CA TYR A 44 -11.32 35.61 -0.41
C TYR A 44 -9.94 36.23 -0.22
N PHE A 45 -8.94 35.57 -0.78
CA PHE A 45 -7.63 36.14 -1.05
C PHE A 45 -7.50 36.45 -2.53
N LEU A 46 -7.33 37.73 -2.86
CA LEU A 46 -7.11 38.19 -4.22
C LEU A 46 -5.61 38.26 -4.52
N LYS A 47 -5.19 37.67 -5.64
CA LYS A 47 -3.83 37.76 -6.16
C LYS A 47 -3.79 37.95 -7.66
N GLN A 48 -2.69 38.54 -8.13
CA GLN A 48 -2.39 38.65 -9.56
C GLN A 48 -0.91 38.34 -9.73
N ASP A 49 -0.58 37.25 -10.42
CA ASP A 49 0.81 36.95 -10.75
C ASP A 49 1.33 37.90 -11.85
N PRO A 50 2.57 38.41 -11.75
CA PRO A 50 3.21 39.16 -12.84
C PRO A 50 3.21 38.41 -14.18
N LYS A 51 3.39 37.08 -14.13
CA LYS A 51 3.25 36.15 -15.25
C LYS A 51 1.83 35.58 -15.22
N GLN A 52 0.87 36.34 -15.76
CA GLN A 52 -0.55 36.01 -15.68
C GLN A 52 -0.96 34.67 -16.35
N ASP A 53 -0.11 34.02 -17.14
CA ASP A 53 -0.31 32.63 -17.56
C ASP A 53 -0.32 31.64 -16.38
N LYS A 54 0.32 31.99 -15.25
CA LYS A 54 0.18 31.27 -13.97
C LYS A 54 -1.21 31.39 -13.37
N ASN A 55 -1.86 32.56 -13.49
CA ASN A 55 -3.25 32.73 -13.05
C ASN A 55 -4.18 31.78 -13.81
N ILE A 56 -3.95 31.62 -15.12
CA ILE A 56 -4.66 30.66 -15.95
C ILE A 56 -4.43 29.23 -15.44
N SER A 57 -3.16 28.86 -15.23
CA SER A 57 -2.78 27.53 -14.75
C SER A 57 -3.46 27.20 -13.42
N GLU A 58 -3.50 28.16 -12.51
CA GLU A 58 -4.07 27.98 -11.18
C GLU A 58 -5.59 27.79 -11.18
N VAL A 59 -6.34 28.65 -11.85
CA VAL A 59 -7.81 28.53 -11.90
C VAL A 59 -8.22 27.26 -12.66
N LEU A 60 -7.60 27.00 -13.82
CA LEU A 60 -7.96 25.83 -14.63
C LEU A 60 -7.66 24.54 -13.88
N SER A 61 -6.47 24.41 -13.27
CA SER A 61 -6.11 23.18 -12.55
C SER A 61 -6.96 23.00 -11.29
N ALA A 62 -7.18 24.04 -10.49
CA ALA A 62 -8.01 23.97 -9.29
C ALA A 62 -9.44 23.53 -9.63
N GLN A 63 -10.10 24.19 -10.58
CA GLN A 63 -11.47 23.86 -10.94
C GLN A 63 -11.57 22.50 -11.65
N PHE A 64 -10.55 22.12 -12.43
CA PHE A 64 -10.47 20.79 -13.03
C PHE A 64 -10.42 19.70 -11.96
N MET A 65 -9.47 19.80 -11.01
CA MET A 65 -9.32 18.83 -9.93
C MET A 65 -10.53 18.80 -8.99
N ARG A 66 -11.18 19.94 -8.72
CA ARG A 66 -12.44 20.01 -7.96
C ARG A 66 -13.56 19.25 -8.66
N GLY A 67 -13.69 19.37 -9.98
CA GLY A 67 -14.67 18.61 -10.74
C GLY A 67 -14.40 17.09 -10.74
N ILE A 68 -13.13 16.68 -10.83
CA ILE A 68 -12.76 15.27 -10.66
C ILE A 68 -13.13 14.79 -9.25
N ALA A 69 -12.78 15.54 -8.21
CA ALA A 69 -13.12 15.19 -6.84
C ALA A 69 -14.63 14.98 -6.65
N GLN A 70 -15.45 15.89 -7.18
CA GLN A 70 -16.92 15.77 -7.15
C GLN A 70 -17.41 14.51 -7.87
N ASP A 71 -16.90 14.23 -9.07
CA ASP A 71 -17.30 13.06 -9.87
C ASP A 71 -16.88 11.75 -9.19
N LEU A 72 -15.87 11.78 -8.32
CA LEU A 72 -15.46 10.65 -7.47
C LEU A 72 -16.18 10.60 -6.11
N GLY A 73 -17.12 11.51 -5.83
CA GLY A 73 -17.76 11.60 -4.52
C GLY A 73 -16.80 11.97 -3.38
N LEU A 74 -15.65 12.58 -3.70
CA LEU A 74 -14.73 13.17 -2.74
C LEU A 74 -15.19 14.60 -2.41
N ASN A 75 -14.78 15.12 -1.24
CA ASN A 75 -15.03 16.51 -0.89
C ASN A 75 -14.23 17.45 -1.82
N PRO A 76 -14.85 18.29 -2.67
CA PRO A 76 -14.12 19.20 -3.57
C PRO A 76 -13.18 20.16 -2.82
N ASP A 77 -13.45 20.46 -1.55
CA ASP A 77 -12.61 21.31 -0.72
C ASP A 77 -11.27 20.65 -0.32
N LEU A 78 -10.99 19.43 -0.82
CA LEU A 78 -9.63 18.88 -0.89
C LEU A 78 -8.71 19.72 -1.80
N ILE A 79 -9.29 20.53 -2.70
CA ILE A 79 -8.62 21.49 -3.57
C ILE A 79 -9.20 22.88 -3.29
N ALA A 80 -8.36 23.90 -3.18
CA ALA A 80 -8.83 25.29 -3.02
C ALA A 80 -9.81 25.69 -4.12
N ASP A 81 -10.91 26.35 -3.72
CA ASP A 81 -11.82 26.98 -4.68
C ASP A 81 -11.18 28.28 -5.20
N VAL A 82 -10.67 28.22 -6.42
CA VAL A 82 -9.93 29.32 -7.06
C VAL A 82 -10.63 29.76 -8.33
N LYS A 83 -10.94 31.06 -8.45
CA LYS A 83 -11.75 31.60 -9.56
C LYS A 83 -11.10 32.84 -10.17
N PHE A 84 -11.41 33.11 -11.43
CA PHE A 84 -11.11 34.39 -12.04
C PHE A 84 -12.01 35.49 -11.49
N VAL A 85 -11.43 36.67 -11.29
CA VAL A 85 -12.14 37.90 -10.96
C VAL A 85 -11.73 38.98 -11.94
N GLN A 86 -12.71 39.58 -12.61
CA GLN A 86 -12.48 40.73 -13.47
C GLN A 86 -12.80 42.02 -12.71
N ILE A 87 -11.81 42.89 -12.56
CA ILE A 87 -11.98 44.21 -11.97
C ILE A 87 -11.98 45.24 -13.09
N ALA A 88 -13.05 46.03 -13.15
CA ALA A 88 -13.22 47.09 -14.14
C ALA A 88 -12.01 48.05 -14.13
N ALA A 89 -11.61 48.49 -15.32
CA ALA A 89 -10.51 49.44 -15.41
C ALA A 89 -10.99 50.83 -14.96
N SER A 90 -10.13 51.54 -14.21
CA SER A 90 -10.42 52.91 -13.77
C SER A 90 -10.44 53.94 -14.91
N LYS A 91 -10.10 53.54 -16.15
CA LYS A 91 -10.20 54.36 -17.36
C LYS A 91 -10.81 53.52 -18.50
N PRO A 92 -11.69 54.10 -19.36
CA PRO A 92 -12.40 53.37 -20.42
C PRO A 92 -11.48 52.63 -21.41
N ASN A 93 -10.30 53.20 -21.69
CA ASN A 93 -9.36 52.68 -22.68
C ASN A 93 -8.34 51.67 -22.12
N LYS A 94 -8.44 51.28 -20.85
CA LYS A 94 -7.55 50.27 -20.25
C LYS A 94 -8.24 48.92 -20.21
N SER A 95 -7.49 47.86 -20.53
CA SER A 95 -7.98 46.50 -20.34
C SER A 95 -8.34 46.26 -18.86
N PRO A 96 -9.42 45.53 -18.59
CA PRO A 96 -9.80 45.19 -17.22
C PRO A 96 -8.67 44.38 -16.56
N LYS A 97 -8.50 44.54 -15.26
CA LYS A 97 -7.49 43.77 -14.54
C LYS A 97 -8.10 42.44 -14.11
N ILE A 98 -7.39 41.36 -14.41
CA ILE A 98 -7.84 40.01 -14.08
C ILE A 98 -7.03 39.52 -12.89
N TYR A 99 -7.74 39.15 -11.84
CA TYR A 99 -7.22 38.61 -10.59
C TYR A 99 -7.67 37.16 -10.43
N VAL A 100 -7.00 36.48 -9.52
CA VAL A 100 -7.35 35.16 -9.01
C VAL A 100 -7.87 35.35 -7.59
N ALA A 101 -9.08 34.89 -7.32
CA ALA A 101 -9.64 34.83 -5.97
C ALA A 101 -9.57 33.39 -5.47
N SER A 102 -8.86 33.19 -4.36
CA SER A 102 -8.83 31.91 -3.63
C SER A 102 -9.73 32.01 -2.41
N LYS A 103 -10.66 31.08 -2.24
CA LYS A 103 -11.53 31.01 -1.06
C LYS A 103 -10.70 30.78 0.20
N ILE A 104 -10.99 31.55 1.25
CA ILE A 104 -10.41 31.34 2.57
C ILE A 104 -11.26 30.33 3.33
N TYR A 105 -10.60 29.32 3.88
CA TYR A 105 -11.24 28.33 4.75
C TYR A 105 -11.07 28.72 6.22
N ALA A 106 -12.15 28.59 6.99
CA ALA A 106 -12.09 28.80 8.43
C ALA A 106 -11.10 27.81 9.07
N ASN A 107 -10.34 28.27 10.06
CA ASN A 107 -9.36 27.50 10.82
C ASN A 107 -8.26 26.82 9.97
N PHE A 108 -8.01 27.32 8.75
CA PHE A 108 -6.89 26.88 7.93
C PHE A 108 -5.55 27.12 8.61
N SER A 109 -4.67 26.13 8.54
CA SER A 109 -3.24 26.25 8.82
C SER A 109 -2.42 25.47 7.80
N ASP A 110 -1.23 25.95 7.44
CA ASP A 110 -0.29 25.16 6.63
C ASP A 110 -0.01 23.82 7.33
N LEU A 111 0.13 22.73 6.57
CA LEU A 111 0.27 21.38 7.11
C LEU A 111 1.44 21.25 8.08
N TYR A 112 2.56 21.89 7.77
CA TYR A 112 3.72 21.86 8.67
C TYR A 112 3.44 22.61 9.99
N ILE A 113 2.62 23.66 9.97
CA ILE A 113 2.25 24.39 11.19
C ILE A 113 1.38 23.47 12.05
N ASP A 114 0.35 22.88 11.46
CA ASP A 114 -0.53 21.94 12.17
C ASP A 114 0.26 20.78 12.77
N ALA A 115 1.16 20.14 12.01
CA ALA A 115 1.98 19.04 12.48
C ALA A 115 2.77 19.39 13.75
N TYR A 116 3.40 20.56 13.78
CA TYR A 116 4.19 21.00 14.94
C TYR A 116 3.30 21.44 16.10
N LEU A 117 2.19 22.14 15.85
CA LEU A 117 1.25 22.54 16.90
C LEU A 117 0.63 21.31 17.58
N ALA A 118 0.22 20.32 16.78
CA ALA A 118 -0.32 19.06 17.25
C ALA A 118 0.69 18.29 18.09
N LEU A 119 1.96 18.23 17.66
CA LEU A 119 3.00 17.54 18.43
C LEU A 119 3.25 18.19 19.80
N PHE A 120 3.27 19.52 19.85
CA PHE A 120 3.60 20.27 21.06
C PHE A 120 2.38 20.65 21.91
N ASN A 121 1.18 20.18 21.55
CA ASN A 121 -0.08 20.52 22.22
C ASN A 121 -0.26 22.03 22.44
N LEU A 122 0.18 22.84 21.47
CA LEU A 122 0.06 24.28 21.55
C LEU A 122 -1.36 24.66 21.12
N ALA A 123 -2.13 25.25 22.04
CA ALA A 123 -3.49 25.71 21.81
C ALA A 123 -3.59 26.63 20.57
N GLU A 124 -4.79 26.67 19.99
CA GLU A 124 -5.18 27.26 18.71
C GLU A 124 -4.29 28.41 18.19
N TYR A 125 -3.96 28.36 16.91
CA TYR A 125 -3.06 29.28 16.22
C TYR A 125 -3.57 30.73 16.11
N ARG A 126 -4.89 30.96 16.18
CA ARG A 126 -5.50 32.27 15.92
C ARG A 126 -5.19 33.34 16.98
N PRO A 127 -5.37 33.11 18.29
CA PRO A 127 -4.97 34.08 19.32
C PRO A 127 -3.47 34.41 19.28
N LEU A 128 -2.64 33.47 18.81
CA LEU A 128 -1.20 33.59 18.85
C LEU A 128 -0.64 34.46 17.72
N LYS A 129 -1.14 34.33 16.48
CA LYS A 129 -0.62 35.10 15.33
C LYS A 129 -0.92 36.61 15.42
N ASP A 130 -2.03 36.96 16.07
CA ASP A 130 -2.50 38.34 16.22
C ASP A 130 -1.98 39.02 17.50
N SER A 131 -1.33 38.25 18.39
CA SER A 131 -0.68 38.82 19.57
C SER A 131 0.59 39.61 19.17
N LYS A 132 0.57 40.93 19.38
CA LYS A 132 1.76 41.78 19.27
C LYS A 132 2.85 41.21 20.21
N GLY A 133 3.88 40.59 19.64
CA GLY A 133 4.96 39.96 20.39
C GLY A 133 5.08 38.45 20.23
N PHE A 134 4.26 37.81 19.38
CA PHE A 134 4.43 36.38 19.07
C PHE A 134 5.75 36.13 18.32
N GLN A 135 6.80 35.86 19.08
CA GLN A 135 7.92 35.10 18.59
C GLN A 135 7.40 33.70 18.32
N GLN A 136 7.62 33.16 17.11
CA GLN A 136 7.37 31.75 16.81
C GLN A 136 7.84 30.91 18.00
N PRO A 137 7.01 30.02 18.57
CA PRO A 137 7.34 29.27 19.77
C PRO A 137 8.74 28.70 19.63
N LYS A 138 9.57 28.77 20.68
CA LYS A 138 10.94 28.24 20.66
C LYS A 138 11.00 26.79 20.13
N ALA A 139 9.93 26.02 20.26
CA ALA A 139 9.75 24.68 19.68
C ALA A 139 9.85 24.64 18.13
N LEU A 140 9.46 25.70 17.42
CA LEU A 140 9.67 25.87 15.98
C LEU A 140 11.13 26.22 15.62
N LYS A 141 12.02 26.48 16.58
CA LYS A 141 13.46 26.68 16.34
C LYS A 141 14.22 25.36 16.14
N GLY A 142 13.61 24.21 16.45
CA GLY A 142 14.17 22.86 16.26
C GLY A 142 13.97 22.28 14.85
N ARG A 143 13.56 23.11 13.88
CA ARG A 143 13.29 22.67 12.51
C ARG A 143 14.53 22.04 11.88
N PRO A 144 14.39 20.92 11.16
CA PRO A 144 15.47 20.37 10.36
C PRO A 144 15.98 21.44 9.37
N GLY A 145 17.31 21.51 9.23
CA GLY A 145 17.95 22.36 8.22
C GLY A 145 17.66 21.90 6.78
N PHE A 146 18.13 22.68 5.81
CA PHE A 146 18.04 22.39 4.37
C PHE A 146 18.39 20.91 4.04
N LEU A 147 17.55 20.26 3.23
CA LEU A 147 17.64 18.84 2.82
C LEU A 147 17.50 17.79 3.94
N LYS A 148 17.19 18.20 5.18
CA LYS A 148 16.98 17.25 6.27
C LYS A 148 15.52 16.82 6.31
N HIS A 149 15.35 15.51 6.40
CA HIS A 149 14.06 14.87 6.58
C HIS A 149 13.36 15.35 7.87
N ASP A 150 12.07 15.71 7.75
CA ASP A 150 11.24 16.13 8.88
C ASP A 150 10.44 14.95 9.46
N LYS A 151 11.04 14.31 10.46
CA LYS A 151 10.46 13.16 11.17
C LYS A 151 9.12 13.46 11.83
N ILE A 152 8.83 14.72 12.17
CA ILE A 152 7.57 15.10 12.81
C ILE A 152 6.45 15.00 11.79
N ILE A 153 6.62 15.64 10.63
CA ILE A 153 5.59 15.62 9.58
C ILE A 153 5.41 14.19 9.06
N GLU A 154 6.49 13.43 8.87
CA GLU A 154 6.41 12.02 8.51
C GLU A 154 5.63 11.21 9.56
N ALA A 155 5.94 11.34 10.85
CA ALA A 155 5.23 10.62 11.89
C ALA A 155 3.73 10.95 11.93
N MET A 156 3.35 12.22 11.71
CA MET A 156 1.94 12.63 11.62
C MET A 156 1.23 11.99 10.41
N MET A 157 1.89 11.99 9.25
CA MET A 157 1.38 11.37 8.03
C MET A 157 1.22 9.86 8.21
N LEU A 158 2.26 9.17 8.69
CA LEU A 158 2.27 7.73 8.92
C LEU A 158 1.28 7.27 9.99
N ALA A 159 1.04 8.09 11.01
CA ALA A 159 0.00 7.78 11.98
C ALA A 159 -1.40 7.81 11.35
N GLY A 160 -1.58 8.51 10.22
CA GLY A 160 -2.87 8.73 9.55
C GLY A 160 -3.59 10.03 9.90
N ARG A 161 -2.89 11.09 10.37
CA ARG A 161 -3.54 12.35 10.81
C ARG A 161 -4.26 13.08 9.67
N TYR A 162 -3.76 12.88 8.44
CA TYR A 162 -4.18 13.58 7.25
C TYR A 162 -4.84 12.62 6.24
N PRO A 163 -6.08 12.16 6.49
CA PRO A 163 -6.69 11.04 5.79
C PRO A 163 -6.94 11.26 4.30
N ASN A 164 -6.98 12.51 3.81
CA ASN A 164 -7.22 12.83 2.41
C ASN A 164 -5.99 13.44 1.69
N LEU A 165 -4.82 13.41 2.33
CA LEU A 165 -3.58 13.94 1.75
C LEU A 165 -3.22 13.21 0.44
N SER A 166 -3.30 11.88 0.44
CA SER A 166 -3.01 11.05 -0.74
C SER A 166 -3.97 11.32 -1.91
N HIS A 167 -5.24 11.60 -1.63
CA HIS A 167 -6.21 11.98 -2.66
C HIS A 167 -5.81 13.30 -3.35
N GLY A 168 -5.48 14.34 -2.58
CA GLY A 168 -5.07 15.62 -3.16
C GLY A 168 -3.70 15.56 -3.84
N MET A 169 -2.80 14.70 -3.38
CA MET A 169 -1.55 14.38 -4.09
C MET A 169 -1.79 13.73 -5.45
N ALA A 170 -2.73 12.79 -5.55
CA ALA A 170 -3.12 12.20 -6.83
C ALA A 170 -3.68 13.25 -7.79
N MET A 171 -4.50 14.18 -7.29
CA MET A 171 -5.03 15.28 -8.10
C MET A 171 -3.92 16.18 -8.65
N ARG A 172 -2.94 16.56 -7.81
CA ARG A 172 -1.77 17.34 -8.25
C ARG A 172 -0.95 16.60 -9.31
N ALA A 173 -0.83 15.27 -9.19
CA ALA A 173 -0.14 14.43 -10.16
C ALA A 173 -0.82 14.46 -11.55
N ILE A 174 -2.16 14.50 -11.60
CA ILE A 174 -2.94 14.55 -12.84
C ILE A 174 -2.61 15.81 -13.64
N VAL A 175 -2.60 16.97 -12.99
CA VAL A 175 -2.32 18.28 -13.62
C VAL A 175 -0.82 18.60 -13.73
N ASP A 176 0.04 17.67 -13.33
CA ASP A 176 1.50 17.81 -13.38
C ASP A 176 2.05 19.00 -12.56
N ASP A 177 1.49 19.27 -11.39
CA ASP A 177 1.93 20.41 -10.56
C ASP A 177 3.24 20.11 -9.80
N PRO A 178 4.36 20.73 -10.19
CA PRO A 178 5.68 20.44 -9.64
C PRO A 178 6.02 21.37 -8.46
N ASP A 179 5.09 22.23 -8.03
CA ASP A 179 5.26 23.14 -6.89
C ASP A 179 4.48 22.66 -5.67
N THR A 180 4.60 21.37 -5.37
CA THR A 180 3.90 20.75 -4.24
C THR A 180 4.78 20.80 -3.01
N HIS A 181 4.37 21.51 -1.96
CA HIS A 181 5.06 21.59 -0.67
C HIS A 181 4.10 21.73 0.51
N PHE A 182 4.58 21.55 1.75
CA PHE A 182 3.74 21.62 2.96
C PHE A 182 3.14 23.00 3.28
N GLU A 183 3.53 24.05 2.55
CA GLU A 183 2.85 25.36 2.61
C GLU A 183 1.76 25.49 1.55
N ASN A 184 1.84 24.68 0.48
CA ASN A 184 0.81 24.54 -0.55
C ASN A 184 -0.20 23.44 -0.20
N ILE A 185 -0.16 22.95 1.03
CA ILE A 185 -1.10 22.00 1.62
C ILE A 185 -1.50 22.58 2.96
N GLY A 186 -2.77 22.90 3.11
CA GLY A 186 -3.36 23.30 4.37
C GLY A 186 -4.09 22.16 5.04
N VAL A 187 -4.35 22.35 6.33
CA VAL A 187 -5.10 21.47 7.21
C VAL A 187 -6.24 22.30 7.80
N ILE A 188 -7.43 21.72 7.82
CA ILE A 188 -8.65 22.33 8.37
C ILE A 188 -9.23 21.35 9.40
N PRO A 189 -9.39 21.76 10.66
CA PRO A 189 -10.00 20.93 11.69
C PRO A 189 -11.51 20.80 11.47
N LEU A 190 -12.05 19.61 11.71
CA LEU A 190 -13.48 19.31 11.56
C LEU A 190 -14.27 19.60 12.85
N LYS A 191 -13.67 19.41 14.05
CA LYS A 191 -14.25 19.72 15.39
C LYS A 191 -13.14 20.05 16.43
N SER A 192 -13.51 20.41 17.66
CA SER A 192 -12.61 20.45 18.82
C SER A 192 -12.52 19.06 19.49
N ALA A 193 -11.38 18.73 20.12
CA ALA A 193 -11.14 17.43 20.75
C ALA A 193 -11.66 17.38 22.20
N ASP A 194 -12.10 16.19 22.63
CA ASP A 194 -12.37 15.80 24.01
C ASP A 194 -11.21 14.98 24.61
N ASP A 195 -10.80 15.34 25.83
CA ASP A 195 -9.57 14.86 26.47
C ASP A 195 -9.62 13.44 27.10
N LYS A 196 -10.62 12.61 26.78
CA LYS A 196 -10.90 11.38 27.54
C LYS A 196 -11.03 10.12 26.66
N ALA A 197 -9.94 9.35 26.52
CA ALA A 197 -9.98 7.98 25.98
C ALA A 197 -8.70 7.15 26.15
N TRP A 198 -8.84 5.86 25.81
CA TRP A 198 -7.77 4.96 25.41
C TRP A 198 -7.15 5.41 24.07
N LEU A 199 -5.85 5.66 24.07
CA LEU A 199 -5.10 6.22 22.94
C LEU A 199 -4.16 5.15 22.37
N PRO A 200 -4.33 4.70 21.13
CA PRO A 200 -3.36 3.80 20.51
C PRO A 200 -1.98 4.49 20.39
N LEU A 201 -0.92 3.78 20.79
CA LEU A 201 0.47 4.18 20.64
C LEU A 201 1.02 3.66 19.31
N TYR A 202 1.44 4.57 18.44
CA TYR A 202 2.05 4.25 17.16
C TYR A 202 3.57 4.40 17.23
N GLN A 203 4.25 3.38 16.72
CA GLN A 203 5.67 3.39 16.40
C GLN A 203 5.85 2.75 15.03
N ASP A 204 6.52 3.46 14.11
CA ASP A 204 6.80 2.96 12.75
C ASP A 204 5.56 2.43 12.02
N SER A 205 4.44 3.17 12.11
CA SER A 205 3.12 2.81 11.54
C SER A 205 2.44 1.58 12.14
N LYS A 206 2.95 1.02 13.23
CA LYS A 206 2.35 -0.11 13.95
C LYS A 206 1.84 0.34 15.30
N ILE A 207 0.67 -0.17 15.68
CA ILE A 207 0.18 -0.04 17.05
C ILE A 207 1.07 -0.94 17.93
N THR A 208 1.85 -0.32 18.80
CA THR A 208 2.74 -1.03 19.75
C THR A 208 2.13 -1.13 21.13
N GLY A 209 1.06 -0.37 21.40
CA GLY A 209 0.31 -0.47 22.65
C GLY A 209 -0.84 0.53 22.71
N TRP A 210 -1.41 0.67 23.90
CA TRP A 210 -2.52 1.57 24.19
C TRP A 210 -2.23 2.35 25.47
N LEU A 211 -2.44 3.66 25.44
CA LEU A 211 -2.34 4.53 26.60
C LEU A 211 -3.71 4.79 27.18
N CYS A 212 -3.82 4.84 28.50
CA CYS A 212 -5.02 5.31 29.17
C CYS A 212 -4.64 6.28 30.29
N SER A 213 -5.45 7.33 30.45
CA SER A 213 -5.28 8.35 31.49
C SER A 213 -5.70 7.85 32.88
N GLN A 214 -6.44 6.73 32.93
CA GLN A 214 -6.85 6.06 34.16
C GLN A 214 -6.17 4.71 34.27
N LYS A 215 -5.80 4.32 35.49
CA LYS A 215 -5.19 3.02 35.77
C LYS A 215 -6.13 1.90 35.26
N PRO A 216 -5.67 0.99 34.38
CA PRO A 216 -6.50 -0.10 33.90
C PRO A 216 -7.03 -0.94 35.08
N SER A 217 -8.34 -1.13 35.14
CA SER A 217 -8.96 -2.07 36.07
C SER A 217 -8.98 -3.48 35.45
N GLY A 218 -8.45 -4.49 36.16
CA GLY A 218 -8.46 -5.90 35.72
C GLY A 218 -7.07 -6.53 35.63
N LYS A 219 -6.98 -7.79 35.13
CA LYS A 219 -5.73 -8.56 34.96
C LYS A 219 -4.96 -8.16 33.68
N VAL A 220 -4.82 -6.86 33.41
CA VAL A 220 -4.10 -6.36 32.24
C VAL A 220 -2.74 -5.84 32.71
N SER A 221 -1.65 -6.34 32.15
CA SER A 221 -0.32 -5.81 32.46
C SER A 221 -0.18 -4.40 31.87
N TYR A 222 0.37 -3.49 32.67
CA TYR A 222 0.60 -2.12 32.23
C TYR A 222 1.92 -1.60 32.80
N ARG A 223 2.48 -0.59 32.12
CA ARG A 223 3.64 0.19 32.57
C ARG A 223 3.22 1.65 32.69
N GLN A 224 3.54 2.27 33.82
CA GLN A 224 3.36 3.72 33.95
C GLN A 224 4.39 4.45 33.09
N ILE A 225 3.92 5.43 32.32
CA ILE A 225 4.75 6.26 31.46
C ILE A 225 4.41 7.74 31.67
N ASN A 226 5.42 8.58 31.52
CA ASN A 226 5.23 10.02 31.48
C ASN A 226 5.32 10.48 30.03
N THR A 227 4.38 11.30 29.60
CA THR A 227 4.37 11.92 28.27
C THR A 227 5.18 13.22 28.27
N SER A 228 5.45 13.78 27.08
CA SER A 228 6.21 15.02 26.92
C SER A 228 5.59 16.25 27.61
N ASN A 229 4.30 16.20 27.96
CA ASN A 229 3.57 17.24 28.69
C ASN A 229 3.42 16.92 30.20
N ASN A 230 4.25 16.03 30.75
CA ASN A 230 4.22 15.60 32.16
C ASN A 230 2.89 15.00 32.63
N GLN A 231 2.01 14.59 31.72
CA GLN A 231 0.82 13.83 32.08
C GLN A 231 1.19 12.36 32.33
N GLN A 232 0.51 11.76 33.29
CA GLN A 232 0.70 10.34 33.63
C GLN A 232 -0.27 9.49 32.83
N PHE A 233 0.27 8.49 32.13
CA PHE A 233 -0.50 7.50 31.39
C PHE A 233 -0.04 6.09 31.75
N TYR A 234 -0.91 5.12 31.50
CA TYR A 234 -0.59 3.70 31.65
C TYR A 234 -0.56 3.06 30.26
N LEU A 235 0.62 2.56 29.87
CA LEU A 235 0.86 1.82 28.63
C LEU A 235 0.47 0.36 28.83
N VAL A 236 -0.46 -0.12 28.00
CA VAL A 236 -0.93 -1.49 27.90
C VAL A 236 -0.43 -2.10 26.60
N ASP A 237 0.00 -3.37 26.64
CA ASP A 237 0.49 -4.11 25.45
C ASP A 237 -0.60 -4.22 24.38
N ALA A 238 -0.22 -4.07 23.10
CA ALA A 238 -1.10 -4.22 21.94
C ALA A 238 -1.79 -5.60 21.87
N LYS A 239 -1.23 -6.64 22.50
CA LYS A 239 -1.84 -7.99 22.58
C LYS A 239 -3.06 -8.07 23.50
N ALA A 240 -3.32 -7.08 24.34
CA ALA A 240 -4.52 -7.05 25.15
C ALA A 240 -5.74 -6.80 24.25
N ASP A 241 -6.75 -7.70 24.29
CA ASP A 241 -7.98 -7.57 23.49
C ASP A 241 -8.84 -6.41 24.00
N LEU A 242 -8.52 -5.21 23.49
CA LEU A 242 -9.13 -3.95 23.91
C LEU A 242 -10.33 -3.55 23.05
N LYS A 243 -10.86 -4.45 22.19
CA LYS A 243 -12.03 -4.19 21.31
C LYS A 243 -13.27 -3.68 22.06
N LYS A 244 -13.34 -3.88 23.39
CA LYS A 244 -14.43 -3.39 24.26
C LYS A 244 -14.24 -1.94 24.75
N PHE A 245 -13.06 -1.35 24.61
CA PHE A 245 -12.69 -0.07 25.24
C PHE A 245 -12.52 1.11 24.25
N THR A 246 -12.58 0.84 22.94
CA THR A 246 -12.41 1.86 21.88
C THR A 246 -13.71 2.63 21.63
N LYS A 247 -14.00 3.66 22.45
CA LYS A 247 -15.16 4.53 22.22
C LYS A 247 -14.91 6.04 22.17
N SER A 248 -13.68 6.52 22.16
CA SER A 248 -13.43 7.93 21.76
C SER A 248 -12.27 8.02 20.77
N ARG A 249 -12.46 8.85 19.74
CA ARG A 249 -11.69 8.84 18.49
C ARG A 249 -10.72 10.00 18.34
N GLU A 250 -10.70 10.94 19.27
CA GLU A 250 -10.15 12.26 18.98
C GLU A 250 -8.68 12.42 19.35
N MET A 251 -8.06 11.47 20.06
CA MET A 251 -6.63 11.52 20.38
C MET A 251 -5.90 10.23 20.01
N ARG A 252 -4.62 10.35 19.63
CA ARG A 252 -3.68 9.21 19.46
C ARG A 252 -2.34 9.53 20.10
N ALA A 253 -1.49 8.53 20.28
CA ALA A 253 -0.13 8.72 20.75
C ALA A 253 0.88 8.27 19.69
N ILE A 254 1.98 9.02 19.53
CA ILE A 254 3.11 8.63 18.67
C ILE A 254 4.40 8.64 19.48
N GLN A 255 5.30 7.71 19.18
CA GLN A 255 6.63 7.67 19.79
C GLN A 255 7.69 8.16 18.81
N ILE A 256 8.37 9.26 19.15
CA ILE A 256 9.50 9.80 18.37
C ILE A 256 10.72 9.87 19.30
N ASN A 257 11.83 9.22 18.91
CA ASN A 257 13.08 9.18 19.69
C ASN A 257 12.84 8.79 21.17
N GLN A 258 12.11 7.70 21.40
CA GLN A 258 11.72 7.20 22.74
C GLN A 258 10.81 8.13 23.57
N THR A 259 10.44 9.30 23.04
CA THR A 259 9.50 10.22 23.67
C THR A 259 8.10 10.02 23.12
N ILE A 260 7.10 9.96 24.00
CA ILE A 260 5.70 9.76 23.64
C ILE A 260 4.99 11.12 23.59
N TYR A 261 4.35 11.39 22.46
CA TYR A 261 3.58 12.59 22.18
C TYR A 261 2.11 12.24 22.00
N LEU A 262 1.23 13.07 22.58
CA LEU A 262 -0.21 12.97 22.39
C LEU A 262 -0.60 13.86 21.22
N LEU A 263 -1.47 13.34 20.36
CA LEU A 263 -1.94 14.00 19.15
C LEU A 263 -3.46 14.24 19.28
N PRO A 264 -3.89 15.49 19.54
CA PRO A 264 -5.30 15.85 19.55
C PRO A 264 -5.88 15.94 18.15
N ASN A 265 -7.19 15.73 18.02
CA ASN A 265 -7.94 15.80 16.77
C ASN A 265 -7.38 14.90 15.66
N PHE A 266 -7.02 13.68 16.00
CA PHE A 266 -6.21 12.85 15.12
C PHE A 266 -6.85 12.57 13.75
N ASP A 267 -8.10 12.14 13.71
CA ASP A 267 -8.88 11.88 12.49
C ASP A 267 -9.82 13.05 12.13
N ASN A 268 -9.65 14.16 12.84
CA ASN A 268 -10.57 15.28 12.86
C ASN A 268 -10.00 16.47 12.07
N THR A 269 -9.29 16.16 10.99
CA THR A 269 -8.77 17.14 10.05
C THR A 269 -8.99 16.67 8.62
N TYR A 270 -9.08 17.62 7.69
CA TYR A 270 -8.90 17.33 6.28
C TYR A 270 -7.86 18.28 5.68
N THR A 271 -7.13 17.78 4.69
CA THR A 271 -6.16 18.57 3.94
C THR A 271 -6.82 19.25 2.75
N THR A 272 -6.45 20.50 2.50
CA THR A 272 -6.77 21.23 1.26
C THR A 272 -5.48 21.58 0.54
N HIS A 273 -5.41 21.31 -0.74
CA HIS A 273 -4.27 21.71 -1.56
C HIS A 273 -4.52 23.10 -2.14
N ILE A 274 -3.51 23.96 -2.09
CA ILE A 274 -3.60 25.37 -2.51
C ILE A 274 -2.42 25.74 -3.40
N ASP A 275 -2.55 26.84 -4.13
CA ASP A 275 -1.52 27.38 -5.04
C ASP A 275 -1.09 26.38 -6.12
N PHE A 276 -1.71 26.53 -7.29
CA PHE A 276 -1.50 25.68 -8.46
C PHE A 276 -0.93 26.47 -9.65
N GLY A 277 -0.24 27.59 -9.37
CA GLY A 277 0.43 28.39 -10.40
C GLY A 277 1.52 27.61 -11.15
N GLY A 278 1.92 26.44 -10.63
CA GLY A 278 2.84 25.49 -11.25
C GLY A 278 2.23 24.42 -12.14
N ALA A 279 0.92 24.24 -12.14
CA ALA A 279 0.27 23.20 -12.92
C ALA A 279 0.45 23.33 -14.44
N PHE A 280 0.15 22.24 -15.15
CA PHE A 280 0.27 22.05 -16.60
C PHE A 280 1.69 22.29 -17.14
N GLY A 281 2.69 21.76 -16.44
CA GLY A 281 4.09 21.76 -16.86
C GLY A 281 4.99 22.69 -16.04
N ASP A 282 6.26 22.29 -15.90
CA ASP A 282 7.25 22.96 -15.07
C ASP A 282 7.75 24.25 -15.75
N PHE A 283 7.67 25.36 -15.02
CA PHE A 283 8.12 26.69 -15.45
C PHE A 283 9.59 26.95 -15.05
N ARG A 284 10.27 26.01 -14.39
CA ARG A 284 11.62 26.17 -13.85
C ARG A 284 12.66 25.73 -14.88
N TRP A 285 13.26 26.72 -15.53
CA TRP A 285 14.42 26.57 -16.41
C TRP A 285 15.64 26.04 -15.62
N PRO A 286 16.54 25.22 -16.20
CA PRO A 286 16.60 24.73 -17.59
C PRO A 286 15.79 23.45 -17.88
N LEU A 287 15.14 22.86 -16.87
CA LEU A 287 14.45 21.56 -16.99
C LEU A 287 12.94 21.70 -17.21
N ALA A 288 12.49 22.81 -17.80
CA ALA A 288 11.08 23.13 -18.02
C ALA A 288 10.41 22.02 -18.86
N ARG A 289 9.62 21.18 -18.20
CA ARG A 289 8.90 20.08 -18.82
C ARG A 289 7.53 20.57 -19.28
N LYS A 290 7.22 20.33 -20.55
CA LYS A 290 5.89 20.55 -21.12
C LYS A 290 4.88 19.54 -20.57
N PHE A 291 3.61 19.92 -20.54
CA PHE A 291 2.55 18.99 -20.17
C PHE A 291 2.45 17.88 -21.23
N ASP A 292 2.50 16.63 -20.79
CA ASP A 292 2.56 15.45 -21.65
C ASP A 292 1.56 14.37 -21.22
N GLN A 293 1.53 13.25 -21.95
CA GLN A 293 0.62 12.12 -21.70
C GLN A 293 0.98 11.26 -20.47
N LYS A 294 2.01 11.62 -19.68
CA LYS A 294 2.51 10.78 -18.57
C LYS A 294 2.34 11.44 -17.22
N ILE A 295 2.01 10.65 -16.20
CA ILE A 295 2.04 11.07 -14.79
C ILE A 295 3.41 10.71 -14.21
N HIS A 296 4.12 11.68 -13.66
CA HIS A 296 5.53 11.53 -13.31
C HIS A 296 5.74 11.46 -11.79
N LEU A 297 5.55 10.26 -11.22
CA LEU A 297 5.64 10.03 -9.77
C LEU A 297 7.02 10.39 -9.20
N ASN A 298 8.11 9.84 -9.74
CA ASN A 298 9.49 10.05 -9.27
C ASN A 298 9.90 11.53 -9.13
N ARG A 299 9.24 12.45 -9.85
CA ARG A 299 9.51 13.90 -9.76
C ARG A 299 8.60 14.63 -8.78
N LEU A 300 7.42 14.09 -8.44
CA LEU A 300 6.65 14.57 -7.30
C LEU A 300 7.49 14.45 -6.01
N HIS A 301 8.27 13.37 -5.87
CA HIS A 301 9.19 13.15 -4.73
C HIS A 301 10.33 14.16 -4.61
N ASN A 302 10.79 14.75 -5.72
CA ASN A 302 11.95 15.65 -5.70
C ASN A 302 11.61 17.10 -5.28
N LEU A 303 10.33 17.40 -5.04
CA LEU A 303 9.84 18.78 -5.13
C LEU A 303 9.01 19.25 -3.94
N PHE A 304 8.88 18.43 -2.87
CA PHE A 304 8.40 18.88 -1.57
C PHE A 304 9.38 19.87 -0.97
N ARG A 305 9.21 21.13 -1.36
CA ARG A 305 9.92 22.25 -0.77
C ARG A 305 9.33 22.54 0.62
N TYR A 306 10.02 23.31 1.42
CA TYR A 306 9.51 23.86 2.68
C TYR A 306 10.39 25.05 3.04
N LEU A 307 9.85 26.18 3.53
CA LEU A 307 10.71 27.25 4.05
C LEU A 307 10.87 27.06 5.57
N PRO A 308 12.02 26.55 6.06
CA PRO A 308 12.23 26.36 7.49
C PRO A 308 12.23 27.67 8.28
N SER A 309 12.35 28.83 7.63
CA SER A 309 11.97 30.13 8.19
C SER A 309 11.81 31.16 7.07
N ARG A 310 11.24 32.34 7.37
CA ARG A 310 11.13 33.48 6.43
C ARG A 310 12.48 33.93 5.83
N ASN A 311 13.58 33.65 6.52
CA ASN A 311 14.93 34.06 6.13
C ASN A 311 15.80 32.88 5.67
N ALA A 312 15.26 31.65 5.68
CA ALA A 312 16.01 30.47 5.28
C ALA A 312 15.71 30.11 3.81
N PRO A 313 16.70 29.56 3.08
CA PRO A 313 16.46 29.03 1.74
C PRO A 313 15.43 27.87 1.79
N PRO A 314 14.67 27.63 0.70
CA PRO A 314 13.72 26.51 0.64
C PRO A 314 14.44 25.18 0.91
N ALA A 315 14.07 24.46 1.96
CA ALA A 315 14.43 23.06 2.18
C ALA A 315 13.71 22.16 1.17
N TYR A 316 14.29 21.02 0.83
CA TYR A 316 13.70 20.02 -0.04
C TYR A 316 13.63 18.70 0.71
N ILE A 317 12.48 18.05 0.63
CA ILE A 317 12.33 16.66 1.06
C ILE A 317 12.66 15.83 -0.18
N ASN A 318 13.80 15.16 -0.13
CA ASN A 318 14.23 14.20 -1.14
C ASN A 318 13.56 12.82 -0.98
N HIS A 319 12.82 12.62 0.11
CA HIS A 319 12.09 11.39 0.42
C HIS A 319 10.69 11.73 0.92
N ILE A 320 9.69 11.78 0.02
CA ILE A 320 8.31 11.54 0.46
C ILE A 320 8.26 10.09 0.89
N THR A 321 7.71 9.83 2.07
CA THR A 321 7.52 8.48 2.56
C THR A 321 6.76 7.66 1.51
N PRO A 322 7.24 6.48 1.07
CA PRO A 322 6.53 5.63 0.11
C PRO A 322 5.06 5.40 0.51
N ALA A 323 4.78 5.42 1.81
CA ALA A 323 3.44 5.35 2.39
C ALA A 323 2.42 6.39 1.92
N LEU A 324 2.81 7.49 1.26
CA LEU A 324 1.89 8.50 0.72
C LEU A 324 1.58 8.35 -0.77
N LEU A 325 2.49 7.71 -1.51
CA LEU A 325 2.47 7.61 -2.96
C LEU A 325 2.61 6.15 -3.37
N ASP A 326 3.84 5.64 -3.37
CA ASP A 326 4.20 4.34 -3.97
C ASP A 326 3.53 3.13 -3.30
N ASP A 327 3.20 3.22 -2.01
CA ASP A 327 2.64 2.14 -1.21
C ASP A 327 1.19 2.40 -0.77
N ASN A 328 0.56 3.45 -1.29
CA ASN A 328 -0.73 3.97 -0.81
C ASN A 328 -1.91 3.67 -1.76
N LEU A 329 -2.79 2.77 -1.34
CA LEU A 329 -3.97 2.38 -2.13
C LEU A 329 -4.92 3.56 -2.40
N GLU A 330 -5.06 4.51 -1.49
CA GLU A 330 -5.96 5.66 -1.66
C GLU A 330 -5.47 6.61 -2.76
N PHE A 331 -4.15 6.82 -2.86
CA PHE A 331 -3.54 7.57 -3.97
C PHE A 331 -3.91 6.95 -5.32
N TYR A 332 -3.72 5.64 -5.44
CA TYR A 332 -4.06 4.90 -6.67
C TYR A 332 -5.56 4.79 -6.92
N THR A 333 -6.39 4.78 -5.86
CA THR A 333 -7.85 4.80 -5.97
C THR A 333 -8.33 6.12 -6.57
N ALA A 334 -7.76 7.25 -6.14
CA ALA A 334 -8.04 8.56 -6.73
C ALA A 334 -7.63 8.63 -8.21
N LEU A 335 -6.45 8.10 -8.57
CA LEU A 335 -6.01 8.03 -9.97
C LEU A 335 -6.91 7.12 -10.81
N ALA A 336 -7.29 5.94 -10.29
CA ALA A 336 -8.21 5.03 -10.95
C ALA A 336 -9.55 5.71 -11.24
N GLY A 337 -10.03 6.53 -10.30
CA GLY A 337 -11.18 7.39 -10.49
C GLY A 337 -11.07 8.29 -11.73
N PHE A 338 -9.95 9.02 -11.86
CA PHE A 338 -9.68 9.83 -13.05
C PHE A 338 -9.59 8.99 -14.33
N ALA A 339 -8.95 7.82 -14.28
CA ALA A 339 -8.81 6.93 -15.43
C ALA A 339 -10.13 6.32 -15.93
N MET A 340 -11.14 6.25 -15.06
CA MET A 340 -12.49 5.77 -15.36
C MET A 340 -13.48 6.88 -15.70
N MET A 341 -13.08 8.15 -15.59
CA MET A 341 -13.91 9.28 -15.98
C MET A 341 -14.27 9.18 -17.47
N ASP A 342 -15.57 9.33 -17.76
CA ASP A 342 -16.08 9.26 -19.14
C ASP A 342 -15.44 10.31 -20.05
N GLY A 343 -15.12 9.91 -21.28
CA GLY A 343 -14.40 10.75 -22.23
C GLY A 343 -15.19 11.98 -22.71
N ALA A 344 -16.51 11.90 -22.77
CA ALA A 344 -17.37 13.03 -23.10
C ALA A 344 -17.53 13.97 -21.89
N ARG A 345 -17.64 13.42 -20.68
CA ARG A 345 -17.61 14.19 -19.43
C ARG A 345 -16.32 14.99 -19.28
N LEU A 346 -15.17 14.35 -19.49
CA LEU A 346 -13.85 15.01 -19.46
C LEU A 346 -13.76 16.15 -20.49
N GLN A 347 -14.22 15.92 -21.72
CA GLN A 347 -14.24 16.94 -22.76
C GLN A 347 -15.16 18.11 -22.40
N HIS A 348 -16.36 17.83 -21.89
CA HIS A 348 -17.31 18.86 -21.47
C HIS A 348 -16.69 19.76 -20.38
N GLN A 349 -16.10 19.15 -19.34
CA GLN A 349 -15.43 19.86 -18.27
C GLN A 349 -14.33 20.79 -18.79
N LEU A 350 -13.44 20.26 -19.64
CA LEU A 350 -12.33 21.04 -20.20
C LEU A 350 -12.84 22.20 -21.06
N ARG A 351 -13.89 21.97 -21.85
CA ARG A 351 -14.51 23.01 -22.67
C ARG A 351 -15.02 24.17 -21.82
N GLU A 352 -15.77 23.89 -20.75
CA GLU A 352 -16.27 24.93 -19.84
C GLU A 352 -15.10 25.76 -19.25
N LEU A 353 -14.05 25.09 -18.80
CA LEU A 353 -12.87 25.74 -18.21
C LEU A 353 -12.07 26.57 -19.24
N VAL A 354 -11.91 26.07 -20.46
CA VAL A 354 -11.21 26.80 -21.53
C VAL A 354 -12.05 27.97 -22.04
N GLN A 355 -13.38 27.84 -22.10
CA GLN A 355 -14.28 28.94 -22.45
C GLN A 355 -14.22 30.09 -21.44
N ALA A 356 -13.94 29.81 -20.16
CA ALA A 356 -13.73 30.84 -19.14
C ALA A 356 -12.56 31.79 -19.47
N LEU A 357 -11.60 31.35 -20.31
CA LEU A 357 -10.49 32.19 -20.75
C LEU A 357 -10.93 33.35 -21.65
N VAL A 358 -12.18 33.39 -22.12
CA VAL A 358 -12.77 34.55 -22.83
C VAL A 358 -12.62 35.85 -22.03
N ILE A 359 -12.49 35.77 -20.70
CA ILE A 359 -12.14 36.91 -19.84
C ILE A 359 -10.85 37.64 -20.28
N TYR A 360 -9.91 36.91 -20.90
CA TYR A 360 -8.66 37.42 -21.47
C TYR A 360 -8.77 37.88 -22.94
N LYS A 361 -9.97 38.02 -23.53
CA LYS A 361 -10.15 38.42 -24.95
C LYS A 361 -9.45 39.75 -25.29
N ARG A 362 -9.36 40.69 -24.35
CA ARG A 362 -8.63 41.98 -24.49
C ARG A 362 -7.14 41.90 -24.17
N GLN A 363 -6.63 40.71 -23.84
CA GLN A 363 -5.23 40.43 -23.48
C GLN A 363 -4.76 39.09 -24.10
N PRO A 364 -4.89 38.90 -25.44
CA PRO A 364 -4.68 37.61 -26.10
C PRO A 364 -3.27 37.04 -25.93
N LEU A 365 -2.27 37.90 -25.73
CA LEU A 365 -0.89 37.50 -25.47
C LEU A 365 -0.75 36.63 -24.22
N ILE A 366 -1.61 36.79 -23.21
CA ILE A 366 -1.57 35.96 -21.99
C ILE A 366 -1.99 34.53 -22.31
N VAL A 367 -3.05 34.36 -23.10
CA VAL A 367 -3.52 33.03 -23.56
C VAL A 367 -2.48 32.36 -24.47
N GLN A 368 -1.82 33.13 -25.35
CA GLN A 368 -0.72 32.61 -26.17
C GLN A 368 0.48 32.14 -25.33
N ARG A 369 0.84 32.87 -24.26
CA ARG A 369 1.90 32.44 -23.33
C ARG A 369 1.51 31.15 -22.61
N PHE A 370 0.27 31.04 -22.17
CA PHE A 370 -0.24 29.81 -21.57
C PHE A 370 -0.20 28.63 -22.55
N ALA A 371 -0.64 28.82 -23.81
CA ALA A 371 -0.54 27.79 -24.84
C ALA A 371 0.91 27.31 -25.05
N LYS A 372 1.88 28.24 -25.14
CA LYS A 372 3.31 27.89 -25.24
C LYS A 372 3.81 27.15 -24.00
N ARG A 373 3.39 27.58 -22.82
CA ARG A 373 3.76 26.96 -21.53
C ARG A 373 3.35 25.49 -21.48
N ILE A 374 2.10 25.18 -21.79
CA ILE A 374 1.61 23.79 -21.72
C ILE A 374 2.24 22.91 -22.81
N GLY A 375 2.75 23.50 -23.89
CA GLY A 375 3.62 22.81 -24.84
C GLY A 375 3.30 23.05 -26.31
N ILE A 376 2.24 23.81 -26.63
CA ILE A 376 1.79 24.10 -27.99
C ILE A 376 2.87 24.93 -28.71
N SER A 377 3.44 24.37 -29.77
CA SER A 377 4.56 24.96 -30.52
C SER A 377 4.12 26.13 -31.41
N THR A 378 2.95 26.02 -32.05
CA THR A 378 2.41 27.02 -32.97
C THR A 378 1.15 27.66 -32.40
N VAL A 379 1.27 28.92 -31.99
CA VAL A 379 0.14 29.73 -31.48
C VAL A 379 -0.37 30.67 -32.56
N SER A 380 -1.69 30.81 -32.66
CA SER A 380 -2.34 31.69 -33.62
C SER A 380 -2.40 33.13 -33.11
N SER A 381 -2.43 34.10 -34.03
CA SER A 381 -2.84 35.47 -33.70
C SER A 381 -4.33 35.55 -33.36
N ASN A 382 -5.14 34.60 -33.85
CA ASN A 382 -6.57 34.53 -33.58
C ASN A 382 -6.85 33.92 -32.20
N PHE A 383 -7.52 34.70 -31.33
CA PHE A 383 -7.84 34.30 -29.97
C PHE A 383 -8.70 33.02 -29.89
N SER A 384 -9.74 32.92 -30.71
CA SER A 384 -10.65 31.76 -30.71
C SER A 384 -9.95 30.49 -31.18
N VAL A 385 -9.00 30.61 -32.12
CA VAL A 385 -8.16 29.48 -32.56
C VAL A 385 -7.28 28.98 -31.41
N ASN A 386 -6.66 29.89 -30.64
CA ASN A 386 -5.86 29.50 -29.48
C ASN A 386 -6.68 28.76 -28.42
N LEU A 387 -7.92 29.20 -28.15
CA LEU A 387 -8.79 28.50 -27.20
C LEU A 387 -9.06 27.06 -27.65
N LYS A 388 -9.41 26.86 -28.93
CA LYS A 388 -9.64 25.53 -29.48
C LYS A 388 -8.38 24.67 -29.45
N GLN A 389 -7.21 25.24 -29.76
CA GLN A 389 -5.93 24.53 -29.67
C GLN A 389 -5.62 24.09 -28.23
N ILE A 390 -5.87 24.95 -27.24
CA ILE A 390 -5.70 24.62 -25.81
C ILE A 390 -6.65 23.50 -25.40
N GLU A 391 -7.94 23.58 -25.75
CA GLU A 391 -8.94 22.52 -25.46
C GLU A 391 -8.49 21.18 -26.03
N CYS A 392 -8.17 21.13 -27.33
CA CYS A 392 -7.74 19.91 -28.00
C CYS A 392 -6.46 19.34 -27.39
N PHE A 393 -5.44 20.19 -27.16
CA PHE A 393 -4.17 19.76 -26.60
C PHE A 393 -4.35 19.17 -25.20
N LEU A 394 -5.04 19.89 -24.29
CA LEU A 394 -5.26 19.39 -22.93
C LEU A 394 -6.06 18.10 -22.91
N LEU A 395 -7.10 17.98 -23.76
CA LEU A 395 -7.90 16.76 -23.87
C LEU A 395 -7.06 15.57 -24.33
N GLU A 396 -6.21 15.75 -25.34
CA GLU A 396 -5.30 14.70 -25.82
C GLU A 396 -4.32 14.28 -24.72
N GLN A 397 -3.65 15.23 -24.07
CA GLN A 397 -2.69 14.93 -23.00
C GLN A 397 -3.36 14.24 -21.81
N LEU A 398 -4.54 14.69 -21.38
CA LEU A 398 -5.28 14.09 -20.27
C LEU A 398 -5.80 12.69 -20.60
N ARG A 399 -6.25 12.42 -21.83
CA ARG A 399 -6.61 11.06 -22.26
C ARG A 399 -5.39 10.13 -22.25
N GLY A 400 -4.24 10.61 -22.72
CA GLY A 400 -2.98 9.88 -22.60
C GLY A 400 -2.64 9.58 -21.13
N ARG A 401 -2.84 10.54 -20.23
CA ARG A 401 -2.65 10.34 -18.79
C ARG A 401 -3.64 9.34 -18.20
N GLN A 402 -4.92 9.32 -18.62
CA GLN A 402 -5.87 8.29 -18.21
C GLN A 402 -5.34 6.89 -18.57
N GLN A 403 -4.75 6.72 -19.76
CA GLN A 403 -4.12 5.45 -20.15
C GLN A 403 -2.88 5.13 -19.31
N HIS A 404 -2.04 6.13 -19.03
CA HIS A 404 -0.85 5.94 -18.21
C HIS A 404 -1.16 5.52 -16.76
N VAL A 405 -2.33 5.91 -16.21
CA VAL A 405 -2.76 5.43 -14.88
C VAL A 405 -2.88 3.91 -14.83
N TYR A 406 -3.37 3.25 -15.88
CA TYR A 406 -3.47 1.78 -15.91
C TYR A 406 -2.08 1.15 -15.78
N THR A 407 -1.08 1.67 -16.52
CA THR A 407 0.32 1.22 -16.41
C THR A 407 0.89 1.48 -15.01
N LEU A 408 0.67 2.66 -14.44
CA LEU A 408 1.14 2.99 -13.09
C LEU A 408 0.52 2.07 -12.04
N PHE A 409 -0.77 1.77 -12.16
CA PHE A 409 -1.45 0.87 -11.24
C PHE A 409 -0.95 -0.57 -11.37
N LEU A 410 -0.70 -1.07 -12.59
CA LEU A 410 -0.18 -2.42 -12.78
C LEU A 410 1.23 -2.56 -12.24
N HIS A 411 2.07 -1.55 -12.39
CA HIS A 411 3.39 -1.50 -11.74
C HIS A 411 3.26 -1.51 -10.21
N TYR A 412 2.36 -0.69 -9.66
CA TYR A 412 2.06 -0.66 -8.22
C TYR A 412 1.59 -2.03 -7.72
N LEU A 413 0.58 -2.61 -8.38
CA LEU A 413 0.05 -3.92 -8.02
C LEU A 413 1.16 -4.98 -8.03
N CYS A 414 2.03 -4.97 -9.04
CA CYS A 414 3.16 -5.89 -9.14
C CYS A 414 4.29 -5.65 -8.12
N SER A 415 4.39 -4.45 -7.51
CA SER A 415 5.39 -4.16 -6.48
C SER A 415 4.93 -4.49 -5.07
N LEU A 416 3.63 -4.71 -4.85
CA LEU A 416 3.07 -5.02 -3.54
C LEU A 416 3.47 -6.42 -3.04
N SER A 417 3.48 -6.60 -1.72
CA SER A 417 3.56 -7.95 -1.11
C SER A 417 2.33 -8.80 -1.47
N PHE A 418 2.48 -10.13 -1.48
CA PHE A 418 1.39 -11.09 -1.69
C PHE A 418 0.10 -10.75 -0.92
N THR A 419 0.19 -10.55 0.40
CA THR A 419 -0.98 -10.24 1.24
C THR A 419 -1.70 -8.97 0.80
N LYS A 420 -0.95 -7.89 0.52
CA LYS A 420 -1.53 -6.62 0.04
C LYS A 420 -2.18 -6.79 -1.34
N GLN A 421 -1.52 -7.47 -2.28
CA GLN A 421 -2.08 -7.76 -3.60
C GLN A 421 -3.38 -8.56 -3.48
N HIS A 422 -3.38 -9.62 -2.69
CA HIS A 422 -4.54 -10.48 -2.48
C HIS A 422 -5.72 -9.71 -1.86
N VAL A 423 -5.46 -8.83 -0.89
CA VAL A 423 -6.49 -7.94 -0.32
C VAL A 423 -7.13 -7.04 -1.38
N ILE A 424 -6.33 -6.47 -2.29
CA ILE A 424 -6.84 -5.63 -3.38
C ILE A 424 -7.65 -6.47 -4.38
N LEU A 425 -7.11 -7.61 -4.82
CA LEU A 425 -7.75 -8.48 -5.81
C LEU A 425 -9.06 -9.07 -5.29
N ASN A 426 -9.16 -9.38 -3.99
CA ASN A 426 -10.39 -9.85 -3.38
C ASN A 426 -11.52 -8.82 -3.38
N GLN A 427 -11.22 -7.53 -3.57
CA GLN A 427 -12.27 -6.52 -3.75
C GLN A 427 -13.11 -6.76 -5.01
N LEU A 428 -12.60 -7.50 -6.00
CA LEU A 428 -13.37 -7.95 -7.17
C LEU A 428 -14.51 -8.92 -6.81
N ASN A 429 -14.36 -9.66 -5.70
CA ASN A 429 -15.31 -10.68 -5.27
C ASN A 429 -16.23 -10.20 -4.13
N ASP A 430 -16.03 -8.98 -3.65
CA ASP A 430 -16.77 -8.44 -2.51
C ASP A 430 -18.08 -7.77 -2.97
N ASP A 431 -19.19 -8.51 -2.93
CA ASP A 431 -20.52 -8.00 -3.25
C ASP A 431 -21.01 -6.89 -2.32
N SER A 432 -20.44 -6.75 -1.11
CA SER A 432 -20.76 -5.66 -0.18
C SER A 432 -20.22 -4.30 -0.65
N ALA A 433 -19.34 -4.29 -1.66
CA ALA A 433 -18.71 -3.11 -2.22
C ALA A 433 -19.69 -2.15 -2.93
N LYS A 434 -20.95 -2.54 -3.15
CA LYS A 434 -21.94 -1.81 -3.94
C LYS A 434 -22.41 -0.49 -3.35
N HIS A 435 -22.12 -0.20 -2.08
CA HIS A 435 -22.71 0.94 -1.36
C HIS A 435 -21.87 2.22 -1.31
N LEU A 436 -20.59 2.20 -1.69
CA LEU A 436 -19.75 3.40 -1.73
C LEU A 436 -19.32 3.73 -3.16
N ALA A 437 -19.65 4.93 -3.65
CA ALA A 437 -19.40 5.34 -5.04
C ALA A 437 -17.93 5.15 -5.49
N GLN A 438 -16.97 5.50 -4.63
CA GLN A 438 -15.54 5.32 -4.88
C GLN A 438 -15.15 3.86 -5.04
N LYS A 439 -15.67 2.98 -4.18
CA LYS A 439 -15.39 1.55 -4.24
C LYS A 439 -15.95 0.94 -5.52
N LYS A 440 -17.12 1.38 -5.99
CA LYS A 440 -17.69 0.97 -7.28
C LYS A 440 -16.83 1.37 -8.48
N VAL A 441 -16.29 2.59 -8.48
CA VAL A 441 -15.40 3.07 -9.55
C VAL A 441 -14.09 2.29 -9.55
N PHE A 442 -13.52 2.04 -8.37
CA PHE A 442 -12.29 1.27 -8.23
C PHE A 442 -12.46 -0.19 -8.66
N VAL A 443 -13.54 -0.86 -8.27
CA VAL A 443 -13.85 -2.22 -8.74
C VAL A 443 -14.04 -2.26 -10.26
N SER A 444 -14.74 -1.29 -10.84
CA SER A 444 -14.88 -1.18 -12.30
C SER A 444 -13.53 -1.01 -13.00
N PHE A 445 -12.62 -0.23 -12.41
CA PHE A 445 -11.25 -0.06 -12.89
C PHE A 445 -10.48 -1.38 -12.84
N LEU A 446 -10.56 -2.14 -11.75
CA LEU A 446 -9.93 -3.46 -11.63
C LEU A 446 -10.48 -4.46 -12.66
N TYR A 447 -11.79 -4.48 -12.93
CA TYR A 447 -12.35 -5.31 -14.00
C TYR A 447 -11.80 -4.95 -15.38
N LYS A 448 -11.67 -3.65 -15.66
CA LYS A 448 -11.08 -3.18 -16.92
C LYS A 448 -9.62 -3.60 -17.05
N LEU A 449 -8.84 -3.50 -15.97
CA LEU A 449 -7.46 -4.02 -15.93
C LEU A 449 -7.41 -5.53 -16.17
N LYS A 450 -8.30 -6.30 -15.53
CA LYS A 450 -8.40 -7.75 -15.72
C LYS A 450 -8.66 -8.12 -17.18
N HIS A 451 -9.49 -7.35 -17.88
CA HIS A 451 -9.73 -7.55 -19.30
C HIS A 451 -8.53 -7.12 -20.17
N GLN A 452 -7.81 -6.06 -19.80
CA GLN A 452 -6.64 -5.58 -20.55
C GLN A 452 -5.41 -6.49 -20.41
N GLU A 453 -5.25 -7.13 -19.25
CA GLU A 453 -4.09 -7.97 -18.91
C GLU A 453 -4.51 -9.39 -18.50
N PRO A 454 -5.18 -10.15 -19.39
CA PRO A 454 -5.85 -11.40 -19.02
C PRO A 454 -4.87 -12.45 -18.45
N TYR A 455 -3.65 -12.54 -18.98
CA TYR A 455 -2.65 -13.49 -18.51
C TYR A 455 -2.13 -13.18 -17.10
N LEU A 456 -2.02 -11.90 -16.74
CA LEU A 456 -1.55 -11.50 -15.41
C LEU A 456 -2.59 -11.91 -14.35
N PHE A 457 -3.85 -11.56 -14.60
CA PHE A 457 -4.94 -11.85 -13.67
C PHE A 457 -5.31 -13.34 -13.66
N ALA A 458 -5.26 -14.04 -14.80
CA ALA A 458 -5.41 -15.49 -14.83
C ALA A 458 -4.29 -16.19 -14.03
N GLY A 459 -3.06 -15.68 -14.11
CA GLY A 459 -1.95 -16.16 -13.30
C GLY A 459 -2.18 -15.94 -11.80
N PHE A 460 -2.62 -14.74 -11.39
CA PHE A 460 -2.99 -14.48 -9.99
C PHE A 460 -4.13 -15.40 -9.52
N ASP A 461 -5.19 -15.58 -10.31
CA ASP A 461 -6.30 -16.47 -10.00
C ASP A 461 -5.84 -17.94 -9.89
N CYS A 462 -4.90 -18.37 -10.74
CA CYS A 462 -4.30 -19.71 -10.69
C CYS A 462 -3.48 -19.91 -9.40
N ILE A 463 -2.68 -18.92 -9.02
CA ILE A 463 -1.85 -18.98 -7.80
C ILE A 463 -2.72 -18.96 -6.54
N ALA A 464 -3.73 -18.09 -6.49
CA ALA A 464 -4.63 -17.96 -5.34
C ALA A 464 -5.42 -19.25 -5.07
N ARG A 465 -5.81 -19.98 -6.13
CA ARG A 465 -6.53 -21.26 -6.01
C ARG A 465 -5.70 -22.42 -5.48
N LEU A 466 -4.36 -22.32 -5.46
CA LEU A 466 -3.49 -23.42 -5.01
C LEU A 466 -3.91 -24.00 -3.64
N THR A 467 -4.29 -23.13 -2.69
CA THR A 467 -4.74 -23.55 -1.36
C THR A 467 -6.12 -24.21 -1.37
N GLN A 468 -7.01 -23.79 -2.26
CA GLN A 468 -8.36 -24.36 -2.42
C GLN A 468 -8.31 -25.72 -3.13
N ASP A 469 -7.41 -25.86 -4.11
CA ASP A 469 -7.23 -27.11 -4.86
C ASP A 469 -6.54 -28.19 -4.02
N ILE A 470 -5.81 -27.78 -2.98
CA ILE A 470 -5.09 -28.65 -2.04
C ILE A 470 -5.71 -28.56 -0.64
N ASN A 471 -6.97 -28.99 -0.54
CA ASN A 471 -7.70 -29.02 0.72
C ASN A 471 -7.01 -29.93 1.75
N ASN A 472 -7.10 -29.57 3.04
CA ASN A 472 -6.62 -30.36 4.18
C ASN A 472 -5.11 -30.73 4.14
N PHE A 473 -4.28 -29.91 3.49
CA PHE A 473 -2.84 -30.09 3.56
C PHE A 473 -2.27 -29.62 4.90
N ALA A 474 -1.53 -30.49 5.60
CA ALA A 474 -1.02 -30.22 6.95
C ALA A 474 0.02 -29.07 7.01
N HIS A 475 0.66 -28.73 5.89
CA HIS A 475 1.71 -27.71 5.81
C HIS A 475 1.26 -26.50 4.99
N GLN A 476 0.15 -25.87 5.40
CA GLN A 476 -0.40 -24.67 4.76
C GLN A 476 0.64 -23.54 4.59
N ASP A 477 1.50 -23.35 5.58
CA ASP A 477 2.57 -22.33 5.54
C ASP A 477 3.51 -22.51 4.34
N LEU A 478 3.77 -23.75 3.94
CA LEU A 478 4.64 -24.02 2.79
C LEU A 478 3.95 -23.69 1.46
N LEU A 479 2.64 -23.95 1.36
CA LEU A 479 1.84 -23.56 0.19
C LEU A 479 1.78 -22.05 0.05
N ILE A 480 1.55 -21.32 1.15
CA ILE A 480 1.58 -19.85 1.16
C ILE A 480 2.95 -19.35 0.67
N ASN A 481 4.05 -19.91 1.18
CA ASN A 481 5.40 -19.54 0.74
C ASN A 481 5.67 -19.80 -0.76
N ILE A 482 5.04 -20.82 -1.35
CA ILE A 482 5.11 -21.11 -2.79
C ILE A 482 4.26 -20.10 -3.56
N GLN A 483 3.04 -19.79 -3.10
CA GLN A 483 2.17 -18.78 -3.71
C GLN A 483 2.85 -17.42 -3.74
N GLU A 484 3.43 -16.98 -2.62
CA GLU A 484 4.18 -15.72 -2.54
C GLU A 484 5.29 -15.63 -3.58
N GLN A 485 6.02 -16.72 -3.80
CA GLN A 485 7.14 -16.74 -4.73
C GLN A 485 6.71 -16.82 -6.19
N LEU A 486 5.69 -17.62 -6.50
CA LEU A 486 5.07 -17.67 -7.82
C LEU A 486 4.53 -16.29 -8.20
N GLN A 487 3.81 -15.65 -7.28
CA GLN A 487 3.23 -14.34 -7.49
C GLN A 487 4.31 -13.27 -7.70
N HIS A 488 5.35 -13.26 -6.86
CA HIS A 488 6.48 -12.36 -7.06
C HIS A 488 7.13 -12.55 -8.43
N GLN A 489 7.36 -13.80 -8.87
CA GLN A 489 7.93 -14.07 -10.20
C GLN A 489 7.02 -13.60 -11.33
N LEU A 490 5.70 -13.81 -11.23
CA LEU A 490 4.74 -13.38 -12.23
C LEU A 490 4.72 -11.84 -12.33
N SER A 491 4.71 -11.16 -11.19
CA SER A 491 4.81 -9.70 -11.10
C SER A 491 6.11 -9.17 -11.71
N GLN A 492 7.25 -9.81 -11.45
CA GLN A 492 8.52 -9.45 -12.07
C GLN A 492 8.51 -9.72 -13.57
N ALA A 493 7.91 -10.82 -14.03
CA ALA A 493 7.79 -11.13 -15.45
C ALA A 493 6.92 -10.09 -16.17
N TYR A 494 5.87 -9.57 -15.54
CA TYR A 494 5.11 -8.44 -16.07
C TYR A 494 6.00 -7.21 -16.28
N ILE A 495 6.71 -6.78 -15.22
CA ILE A 495 7.60 -5.60 -15.26
C ILE A 495 8.68 -5.74 -16.35
N HIS A 496 9.22 -6.95 -16.54
CA HIS A 496 10.27 -7.23 -17.54
C HIS A 496 9.73 -7.65 -18.91
N ARG A 497 8.42 -7.56 -19.16
CA ARG A 497 7.77 -7.92 -20.43
C ARG A 497 7.97 -9.38 -20.87
N GLN A 498 7.98 -10.31 -19.91
CA GLN A 498 8.12 -11.76 -20.10
C GLN A 498 6.88 -12.54 -19.64
N LEU A 499 5.77 -11.85 -19.37
CA LEU A 499 4.57 -12.38 -18.72
C LEU A 499 4.04 -13.68 -19.35
N ILE A 500 3.83 -13.70 -20.68
CA ILE A 500 3.15 -14.83 -21.35
C ILE A 500 3.90 -16.15 -21.13
N LYS A 501 5.22 -16.12 -21.31
CA LYS A 501 6.08 -17.30 -21.11
C LYS A 501 6.00 -17.78 -19.65
N THR A 502 6.22 -16.86 -18.70
CA THR A 502 6.19 -17.18 -17.27
C THR A 502 4.81 -17.68 -16.82
N TYR A 503 3.72 -17.13 -17.35
CA TYR A 503 2.37 -17.58 -17.06
C TYR A 503 2.17 -19.06 -17.41
N TYR A 504 2.51 -19.48 -18.64
CA TYR A 504 2.33 -20.88 -19.05
C TYR A 504 3.22 -21.84 -18.25
N GLU A 505 4.47 -21.45 -18.00
CA GLU A 505 5.40 -22.24 -17.16
C GLU A 505 4.87 -22.42 -15.74
N GLN A 506 4.39 -21.34 -15.12
CA GLN A 506 3.81 -21.39 -13.77
C GLN A 506 2.49 -22.17 -13.73
N HIS A 507 1.64 -22.02 -14.74
CA HIS A 507 0.37 -22.74 -14.81
C HIS A 507 0.59 -24.26 -14.87
N GLN A 508 1.48 -24.73 -15.75
CA GLN A 508 1.84 -26.15 -15.84
C GLN A 508 2.44 -26.67 -14.52
N LEU A 509 3.29 -25.87 -13.89
CA LEU A 509 3.90 -26.21 -12.61
C LEU A 509 2.86 -26.33 -11.49
N ILE A 510 1.90 -25.39 -11.41
CA ILE A 510 0.81 -25.44 -10.44
C ILE A 510 -0.03 -26.70 -10.65
N GLU A 511 -0.40 -27.04 -11.88
CA GLU A 511 -1.15 -28.28 -12.17
C GLU A 511 -0.38 -29.53 -11.74
N LEU A 512 0.92 -29.57 -12.04
CA LEU A 512 1.79 -30.68 -11.65
C LEU A 512 1.86 -30.82 -10.13
N LEU A 513 2.01 -29.68 -9.44
CA LEU A 513 2.09 -29.61 -7.98
C LEU A 513 0.79 -30.09 -7.31
N VAL A 514 -0.36 -29.61 -7.78
CA VAL A 514 -1.69 -30.02 -7.28
C VAL A 514 -1.88 -31.52 -7.43
N LYS A 515 -1.64 -32.07 -8.64
CA LYS A 515 -1.75 -33.52 -8.91
C LYS A 515 -0.87 -34.34 -7.99
N PHE A 516 0.38 -33.89 -7.79
CA PHE A 516 1.34 -34.60 -6.95
C PHE A 516 0.91 -34.60 -5.47
N ILE A 517 0.49 -33.44 -4.92
CA ILE A 517 0.09 -33.35 -3.51
C ILE A 517 -1.22 -34.13 -3.27
N GLN A 518 -2.21 -34.03 -4.16
CA GLN A 518 -3.44 -34.81 -4.05
C GLN A 518 -3.16 -36.31 -4.09
N TYR A 519 -2.29 -36.76 -5.00
CA TYR A 519 -1.87 -38.17 -5.05
C TYR A 519 -1.17 -38.60 -3.75
N HIS A 520 -0.29 -37.76 -3.21
CA HIS A 520 0.36 -38.01 -1.93
C HIS A 520 -0.65 -38.11 -0.78
N GLN A 521 -1.58 -37.15 -0.64
CA GLN A 521 -2.61 -37.17 0.40
C GLN A 521 -3.50 -38.41 0.32
N ASN A 522 -3.95 -38.78 -0.88
CA ASN A 522 -4.78 -39.96 -1.11
C ASN A 522 -4.03 -41.25 -0.75
N THR A 523 -2.75 -41.34 -1.11
CA THR A 523 -1.92 -42.51 -0.79
C THR A 523 -1.65 -42.61 0.72
N ILE A 524 -1.34 -41.51 1.39
CA ILE A 524 -1.13 -41.48 2.84
C ILE A 524 -2.43 -41.83 3.57
N HIS A 525 -3.57 -41.31 3.12
CA HIS A 525 -4.88 -41.67 3.66
C HIS A 525 -5.17 -43.17 3.49
N ALA A 526 -4.94 -43.72 2.29
CA ALA A 526 -5.06 -45.16 2.04
C ALA A 526 -4.14 -45.97 2.97
N LEU A 527 -2.87 -45.60 3.11
CA LEU A 527 -1.94 -46.30 4.01
C LEU A 527 -2.39 -46.28 5.49
N LYS A 528 -2.99 -45.16 5.93
CA LYS A 528 -3.43 -44.98 7.32
C LYS A 528 -4.76 -45.64 7.65
N HIS A 529 -5.71 -45.71 6.70
CA HIS A 529 -7.14 -45.99 7.02
C HIS A 529 -7.73 -47.19 6.26
N SER A 530 -6.92 -47.93 5.51
CA SER A 530 -7.38 -49.10 4.77
C SER A 530 -7.03 -50.43 5.45
N HIS A 531 -7.86 -51.43 5.23
CA HIS A 531 -7.60 -52.85 5.56
C HIS A 531 -6.62 -53.52 4.58
N LEU A 532 -5.82 -52.74 3.85
CA LEU A 532 -4.89 -53.27 2.85
C LEU A 532 -3.88 -54.22 3.50
N SER A 533 -3.62 -55.32 2.79
CA SER A 533 -2.56 -56.26 3.12
C SER A 533 -1.19 -55.59 3.08
N CYS A 534 -0.19 -56.21 3.72
CA CYS A 534 1.18 -55.70 3.69
C CYS A 534 1.71 -55.58 2.26
N GLN A 535 1.36 -56.52 1.37
CA GLN A 535 1.80 -56.52 -0.02
C GLN A 535 1.19 -55.35 -0.81
N GLU A 536 -0.10 -55.06 -0.62
CA GLU A 536 -0.77 -53.92 -1.26
C GLU A 536 -0.23 -52.58 -0.76
N LYS A 537 0.10 -52.48 0.54
CA LYS A 537 0.74 -51.28 1.10
C LYS A 537 2.13 -51.04 0.51
N THR A 538 2.93 -52.09 0.30
CA THR A 538 4.23 -51.98 -0.38
C THR A 538 4.07 -51.53 -1.83
N VAL A 539 3.09 -52.07 -2.57
CA VAL A 539 2.83 -51.65 -3.96
C VAL A 539 2.43 -50.17 -4.04
N LEU A 540 1.54 -49.71 -3.16
CA LEU A 540 1.16 -48.28 -3.09
C LEU A 540 2.37 -47.39 -2.76
N LEU A 541 3.26 -47.87 -1.91
CA LEU A 541 4.48 -47.16 -1.54
C LEU A 541 5.45 -47.03 -2.71
N ASP A 542 5.70 -48.12 -3.43
CA ASP A 542 6.56 -48.13 -4.61
C ASP A 542 6.00 -47.23 -5.71
N GLN A 543 4.67 -47.24 -5.91
CA GLN A 543 3.99 -46.32 -6.82
C GLN A 543 4.18 -44.85 -6.40
N LEU A 544 4.10 -44.55 -5.12
CA LEU A 544 4.32 -43.18 -4.62
C LEU A 544 5.77 -42.72 -4.75
N LEU A 545 6.74 -43.59 -4.48
CA LEU A 545 8.16 -43.30 -4.69
C LEU A 545 8.47 -43.08 -6.18
N HIS A 546 7.88 -43.89 -7.06
CA HIS A 546 7.99 -43.71 -8.50
C HIS A 546 7.37 -42.39 -8.97
N ARG A 547 6.18 -42.04 -8.46
CA ARG A 547 5.52 -40.75 -8.75
C ARG A 547 6.30 -39.55 -8.24
N HIS A 548 6.95 -39.67 -7.08
CA HIS A 548 7.86 -38.65 -6.54
C HIS A 548 9.06 -38.44 -7.47
N THR A 549 9.71 -39.52 -7.92
CA THR A 549 10.82 -39.45 -8.88
C THR A 549 10.39 -38.84 -10.22
N LEU A 550 9.22 -39.22 -10.74
CA LEU A 550 8.65 -38.64 -11.95
C LEU A 550 8.36 -37.15 -11.79
N PHE A 551 7.77 -36.76 -10.65
CA PHE A 551 7.51 -35.35 -10.33
C PHE A 551 8.80 -34.55 -10.31
N GLU A 552 9.85 -35.02 -9.63
CA GLU A 552 11.15 -34.35 -9.60
C GLU A 552 11.80 -34.24 -10.98
N HIS A 553 11.72 -35.31 -11.78
CA HIS A 553 12.23 -35.30 -13.15
C HIS A 553 11.49 -34.26 -14.01
N GLN A 554 10.16 -34.23 -13.95
CA GLN A 554 9.33 -33.24 -14.63
C GLN A 554 9.64 -31.82 -14.13
N LEU A 555 9.87 -31.66 -12.83
CA LEU A 555 10.28 -30.39 -12.23
C LEU A 555 11.61 -29.90 -12.79
N ARG A 556 12.63 -30.75 -12.90
CA ARG A 556 13.96 -30.39 -13.43
C ARG A 556 13.90 -30.00 -14.90
N HIS A 557 13.04 -30.63 -15.69
CA HIS A 557 12.86 -30.31 -17.10
C HIS A 557 12.04 -29.04 -17.34
N GLN A 558 11.04 -28.77 -16.49
CA GLN A 558 10.20 -27.58 -16.61
C GLN A 558 10.83 -26.34 -15.94
N LEU A 559 11.67 -26.53 -14.92
CA LEU A 559 12.29 -25.43 -14.21
C LEU A 559 13.54 -24.93 -14.93
N THR A 560 13.39 -23.95 -15.83
CA THR A 560 14.48 -23.02 -16.19
C THR A 560 14.69 -21.92 -15.12
N PHE A 561 14.06 -22.05 -13.94
CA PHE A 561 13.95 -21.00 -12.92
C PHE A 561 15.22 -20.81 -12.05
N LYS A 562 15.37 -19.58 -11.52
CA LYS A 562 16.40 -19.20 -10.53
C LYS A 562 16.41 -20.12 -9.29
N SER A 563 17.60 -20.35 -8.73
CA SER A 563 17.91 -21.31 -7.67
C SER A 563 17.00 -21.28 -6.43
N SER A 564 16.52 -20.12 -5.97
CA SER A 564 15.73 -20.01 -4.74
C SER A 564 14.34 -20.63 -4.81
N PHE A 565 13.73 -20.71 -5.99
CA PHE A 565 12.40 -21.32 -6.17
C PHE A 565 12.48 -22.83 -6.28
N SER A 566 13.49 -23.31 -7.01
CA SER A 566 13.85 -24.72 -7.06
C SER A 566 14.10 -25.26 -5.64
N ILE A 567 14.79 -24.50 -4.78
CA ILE A 567 15.00 -24.87 -3.37
C ILE A 567 13.67 -25.07 -2.63
N LYS A 568 12.70 -24.16 -2.73
CA LYS A 568 11.43 -24.29 -1.98
C LYS A 568 10.57 -25.46 -2.46
N ILE A 569 10.48 -25.69 -3.77
CA ILE A 569 9.74 -26.85 -4.29
C ILE A 569 10.48 -28.14 -3.96
N THR A 570 11.81 -28.13 -4.00
CA THR A 570 12.63 -29.25 -3.55
C THR A 570 12.42 -29.51 -2.06
N THR A 571 12.34 -28.47 -1.22
CA THR A 571 12.00 -28.60 0.20
C THR A 571 10.61 -29.19 0.39
N LEU A 572 9.60 -28.77 -0.39
CA LEU A 572 8.28 -29.41 -0.37
C LEU A 572 8.37 -30.89 -0.76
N SER A 573 9.04 -31.19 -1.87
CA SER A 573 9.28 -32.57 -2.34
C SER A 573 9.93 -33.42 -1.25
N MET A 574 10.95 -32.87 -0.56
CA MET A 574 11.68 -33.52 0.51
C MET A 574 10.87 -33.65 1.80
N THR A 575 10.04 -32.66 2.15
CA THR A 575 9.11 -32.75 3.28
C THR A 575 8.07 -33.83 3.04
N LEU A 576 7.51 -33.91 1.83
CA LEU A 576 6.57 -34.97 1.43
C LEU A 576 7.24 -36.35 1.41
N ALA A 577 8.49 -36.45 0.92
CA ALA A 577 9.29 -37.68 1.02
C ALA A 577 9.60 -38.04 2.48
N GLY A 578 9.87 -37.06 3.33
CA GLY A 578 10.12 -37.25 4.75
C GLY A 578 8.89 -37.78 5.49
N ILE A 579 7.71 -37.21 5.21
CA ILE A 579 6.42 -37.72 5.73
C ILE A 579 6.21 -39.17 5.27
N LEU A 580 6.51 -39.46 4.00
CA LEU A 580 6.41 -40.81 3.44
C LEU A 580 7.32 -41.79 4.17
N LEU A 581 8.60 -41.45 4.36
CA LEU A 581 9.57 -42.26 5.12
C LEU A 581 9.12 -42.47 6.56
N GLY A 582 8.53 -41.46 7.19
CA GLY A 582 7.94 -41.56 8.52
C GLY A 582 6.80 -42.57 8.60
N VAL A 583 5.91 -42.58 7.59
CA VAL A 583 4.83 -43.57 7.48
C VAL A 583 5.38 -44.97 7.20
N ILE A 584 6.39 -45.12 6.34
CA ILE A 584 7.06 -46.40 6.07
C ILE A 584 7.64 -46.99 7.35
N LEU A 585 8.45 -46.19 8.07
CA LEU A 585 9.11 -46.61 9.31
C LEU A 585 8.09 -46.93 10.41
N GLY A 586 7.02 -46.14 10.53
CA GLY A 586 5.92 -46.40 11.47
C GLY A 586 5.13 -47.67 11.13
N CYS A 587 4.83 -47.92 9.86
CA CYS A 587 4.15 -49.14 9.41
C CYS A 587 5.04 -50.38 9.60
N MET A 588 6.34 -50.31 9.31
CA MET A 588 7.27 -51.43 9.52
C MET A 588 7.50 -51.71 11.01
N ALA A 589 7.70 -50.67 11.83
CA ALA A 589 7.83 -50.82 13.28
C ALA A 589 6.55 -51.38 13.92
N GLY A 590 5.37 -50.91 13.47
CA GLY A 590 4.07 -51.42 13.89
C GLY A 590 3.79 -52.86 13.43
N ALA A 591 4.21 -53.25 12.24
CA ALA A 591 4.09 -54.62 11.74
C ALA A 591 5.03 -55.59 12.47
N ILE A 592 6.24 -55.14 12.80
CA ILE A 592 7.21 -55.92 13.59
C ILE A 592 6.72 -56.06 15.04
N LEU A 593 6.32 -54.97 15.70
CA LEU A 593 5.79 -55.02 17.08
C LEU A 593 4.44 -55.75 17.17
N GLY A 594 3.56 -55.56 16.19
CA GLY A 594 2.28 -56.25 16.10
C GLY A 594 2.41 -57.73 15.74
N GLY A 595 3.40 -58.11 14.94
CA GLY A 595 3.74 -59.50 14.65
C GLY A 595 4.38 -60.21 15.84
N ILE A 596 5.21 -59.51 16.62
CA ILE A 596 5.82 -60.03 17.85
C ILE A 596 4.80 -60.14 18.99
N MET A 597 3.91 -59.15 19.17
CA MET A 597 2.87 -59.23 20.22
C MET A 597 1.66 -60.08 19.82
N GLY A 598 1.27 -60.09 18.55
CA GLY A 598 0.15 -60.89 18.04
C GLY A 598 0.44 -62.38 17.91
N SER A 599 1.72 -62.79 17.95
CA SER A 599 2.13 -64.20 18.05
C SER A 599 2.26 -64.69 19.50
N LEU A 600 2.21 -63.78 20.48
CA LEU A 600 2.26 -64.09 21.92
C LEU A 600 0.88 -63.99 22.61
N LEU A 601 -0.06 -63.19 22.08
CA LEU A 601 -1.42 -63.04 22.60
C LEU A 601 -2.43 -63.02 21.45
N GLY A 602 -3.36 -63.97 21.47
CA GLY A 602 -4.34 -64.18 20.41
C GLY A 602 -5.21 -62.97 20.08
N ILE A 603 -5.37 -62.75 18.78
CA ILE A 603 -6.58 -62.33 18.04
C ILE A 603 -7.46 -61.24 18.68
N LEU A 604 -7.56 -60.12 17.94
CA LEU A 604 -8.48 -58.98 18.05
C LEU A 604 -8.15 -57.93 19.13
N THR A 605 -7.64 -56.79 18.67
CA THR A 605 -7.91 -55.37 19.11
C THR A 605 -6.70 -54.45 19.34
N VAL A 606 -5.45 -54.92 19.46
CA VAL A 606 -4.34 -54.03 19.90
C VAL A 606 -3.47 -53.44 18.75
N GLY A 607 -3.50 -54.04 17.56
CA GLY A 607 -2.60 -53.67 16.45
C GLY A 607 -2.82 -52.28 15.83
N SER A 608 -4.02 -51.69 15.96
CA SER A 608 -4.35 -50.39 15.36
C SER A 608 -3.80 -49.20 16.15
N ALA A 609 -3.71 -49.29 17.48
CA ALA A 609 -3.30 -48.16 18.32
C ALA A 609 -1.78 -47.90 18.32
N VAL A 610 -0.96 -48.95 18.30
CA VAL A 610 0.52 -48.85 18.34
C VAL A 610 1.10 -48.41 16.98
N ALA A 611 0.52 -48.88 15.87
CA ALA A 611 0.87 -48.43 14.52
C ALA A 611 0.50 -46.94 14.30
N LEU A 612 -0.58 -46.47 14.93
CA LEU A 612 -0.99 -45.06 14.91
C LEU A 612 0.01 -44.16 15.64
N MET A 613 0.47 -44.54 16.84
CA MET A 613 1.47 -43.75 17.58
C MET A 613 2.86 -43.75 16.91
N GLY A 614 3.29 -44.88 16.34
CA GLY A 614 4.55 -44.97 15.59
C GLY A 614 4.55 -44.15 14.29
N GLY A 615 3.42 -44.10 13.58
CA GLY A 615 3.25 -43.25 12.39
C GLY A 615 3.22 -41.75 12.68
N ILE A 616 2.70 -41.35 13.86
CA ILE A 616 2.68 -39.95 14.31
C ILE A 616 4.11 -39.48 14.67
N GLN A 617 4.87 -40.26 15.44
CA GLN A 617 6.26 -39.90 15.79
C GLN A 617 7.22 -40.01 14.61
N GLY A 618 7.06 -41.01 13.73
CA GLY A 618 7.83 -41.15 12.50
C GLY A 618 7.58 -40.02 11.50
N GLY A 619 6.35 -39.55 11.36
CA GLY A 619 6.00 -38.40 10.52
C GLY A 619 6.64 -37.09 10.99
N VAL A 620 6.71 -36.86 12.30
CA VAL A 620 7.38 -35.70 12.91
C VAL A 620 8.89 -35.75 12.63
N ILE A 621 9.55 -36.89 12.90
CA ILE A 621 11.00 -37.04 12.69
C ILE A 621 11.36 -36.96 11.19
N GLY A 622 10.55 -37.58 10.33
CA GLY A 622 10.73 -37.54 8.88
C GLY A 622 10.55 -36.14 8.29
N SER A 623 9.58 -35.36 8.78
CA SER A 623 9.40 -33.97 8.38
C SER A 623 10.58 -33.07 8.79
N ILE A 624 11.13 -33.27 9.99
CA ILE A 624 12.32 -32.56 10.51
C ILE A 624 13.56 -32.90 9.67
N LEU A 625 13.81 -34.18 9.39
CA LEU A 625 14.96 -34.62 8.60
C LEU A 625 14.86 -34.19 7.13
N GLY A 626 13.66 -34.22 6.54
CA GLY A 626 13.41 -33.72 5.18
C GLY A 626 13.64 -32.21 5.06
N SER A 627 13.18 -31.43 6.04
CA SER A 627 13.41 -29.99 6.10
C SER A 627 14.89 -29.61 6.29
N VAL A 628 15.64 -30.39 7.08
CA VAL A 628 17.09 -30.19 7.28
C VAL A 628 17.91 -30.60 6.05
N ALA A 629 17.55 -31.70 5.38
CA ALA A 629 18.25 -32.17 4.19
C ALA A 629 18.06 -31.24 2.96
N GLY A 630 16.89 -30.61 2.82
CA GLY A 630 16.61 -29.62 1.77
C GLY A 630 17.40 -28.31 1.89
N LEU A 631 17.90 -28.00 3.09
CA LEU A 631 18.69 -26.78 3.37
C LEU A 631 20.20 -26.93 3.05
N VAL A 632 20.73 -28.15 2.86
CA VAL A 632 22.18 -28.39 2.99
C VAL A 632 22.87 -28.98 1.75
N ILE A 633 22.20 -29.60 0.76
CA ILE A 633 22.93 -30.38 -0.27
C ILE A 633 22.36 -30.22 -1.71
N PRO A 634 23.15 -29.78 -2.71
CA PRO A 634 22.71 -29.67 -4.12
C PRO A 634 22.70 -30.99 -4.92
N ASP A 635 23.25 -32.09 -4.40
CA ASP A 635 23.45 -33.35 -5.15
C ASP A 635 22.66 -34.51 -4.51
N GLN A 636 21.36 -34.60 -4.85
CA GLN A 636 20.38 -35.46 -4.16
C GLN A 636 20.40 -36.94 -4.60
N GLN A 637 20.91 -37.24 -5.80
CA GLN A 637 20.93 -38.60 -6.35
C GLN A 637 21.88 -39.52 -5.56
N LYS A 638 23.04 -39.00 -5.14
CA LYS A 638 24.00 -39.69 -4.27
C LYS A 638 23.51 -39.86 -2.84
N LEU A 639 22.65 -38.98 -2.32
CA LEU A 639 22.08 -39.15 -0.98
C LEU A 639 21.04 -40.28 -0.99
N TYR A 640 20.19 -40.34 -2.02
CA TYR A 640 19.20 -41.40 -2.17
C TYR A 640 19.85 -42.78 -2.35
N GLU A 641 20.90 -42.89 -3.18
CA GLU A 641 21.70 -44.11 -3.31
C GLU A 641 22.45 -44.46 -2.01
N ARG A 642 23.00 -43.47 -1.30
CA ARG A 642 23.67 -43.71 -0.01
C ARG A 642 22.70 -44.10 1.10
N ILE A 643 21.47 -43.57 1.11
CA ILE A 643 20.43 -43.94 2.08
C ILE A 643 19.84 -45.31 1.72
N GLN A 644 19.57 -45.62 0.45
CA GLN A 644 19.17 -46.98 0.05
C GLN A 644 20.24 -48.02 0.41
N ASN A 645 21.52 -47.73 0.10
CA ASN A 645 22.61 -48.68 0.31
C ASN A 645 23.08 -48.77 1.77
N LYS A 646 23.19 -47.64 2.51
CA LYS A 646 23.54 -47.68 3.94
C LYS A 646 22.38 -48.09 4.83
N THR A 647 21.13 -47.74 4.52
CA THR A 647 19.99 -48.14 5.36
C THR A 647 19.73 -49.63 5.20
N ARG A 648 19.84 -50.23 4.00
CA ARG A 648 19.85 -51.71 3.84
C ARG A 648 21.04 -52.35 4.54
N TYR A 649 22.26 -51.85 4.32
CA TYR A 649 23.49 -52.46 4.86
C TYR A 649 23.61 -52.36 6.39
N LEU A 650 23.23 -51.22 6.99
CA LEU A 650 23.24 -51.03 8.45
C LEU A 650 22.08 -51.78 9.12
N PHE A 651 20.90 -51.94 8.47
CA PHE A 651 19.82 -52.76 9.02
C PHE A 651 20.18 -54.23 9.07
N PHE A 652 20.70 -54.81 7.99
CA PHE A 652 21.04 -56.24 7.98
C PHE A 652 22.22 -56.56 8.91
N LYS A 653 23.19 -55.65 9.06
CA LYS A 653 24.34 -55.83 9.97
C LYS A 653 23.95 -55.68 11.45
N HIS A 654 23.10 -54.72 11.82
CA HIS A 654 22.65 -54.57 13.21
C HIS A 654 21.56 -55.57 13.61
N GLN A 655 20.66 -55.98 12.71
CA GLN A 655 19.71 -57.05 13.01
C GLN A 655 20.41 -58.39 13.22
N GLN A 656 21.45 -58.74 12.46
CA GLN A 656 22.20 -59.97 12.73
C GLN A 656 22.93 -59.93 14.08
N SER A 657 23.55 -58.82 14.45
CA SER A 657 24.25 -58.67 15.73
C SER A 657 23.29 -58.66 16.93
N SER A 658 22.15 -57.98 16.81
CA SER A 658 21.15 -57.91 17.87
C SER A 658 20.33 -59.19 17.99
N VAL A 659 20.05 -59.88 16.89
CA VAL A 659 19.44 -61.22 16.90
C VAL A 659 20.43 -62.25 17.45
N TYR A 660 21.72 -62.18 17.10
CA TYR A 660 22.74 -63.08 17.65
C TYR A 660 22.94 -62.88 19.16
N GLN A 661 23.01 -61.62 19.63
CA GLN A 661 23.08 -61.32 21.06
C GLN A 661 21.81 -61.75 21.81
N LEU A 662 20.62 -61.47 21.26
CA LEU A 662 19.35 -61.88 21.85
C LEU A 662 19.21 -63.41 21.89
N THR A 663 19.71 -64.12 20.87
CA THR A 663 19.72 -65.60 20.82
C THR A 663 20.72 -66.19 21.82
N GLN A 664 21.86 -65.53 22.08
CA GLN A 664 22.78 -65.94 23.14
C GLN A 664 22.21 -65.68 24.54
N THR A 665 21.57 -64.54 24.78
CA THR A 665 20.90 -64.23 26.05
C THR A 665 19.73 -65.19 26.31
N LEU A 666 18.89 -65.47 25.30
CA LEU A 666 17.81 -66.45 25.39
C LEU A 666 18.31 -67.89 25.58
N SER A 667 19.42 -68.27 24.95
CA SER A 667 20.01 -69.61 25.13
C SER A 667 20.61 -69.79 26.54
N GLN A 668 21.21 -68.74 27.12
CA GLN A 668 21.70 -68.71 28.50
C GLN A 668 20.56 -68.74 29.52
N ASP A 669 19.46 -68.01 29.26
CA ASP A 669 18.29 -68.02 30.13
C ASP A 669 17.54 -69.37 30.07
N ILE A 670 17.42 -69.99 28.90
CA ILE A 670 16.80 -71.33 28.74
C ILE A 670 17.64 -72.45 29.39
N SER A 671 18.98 -72.35 29.37
CA SER A 671 19.85 -73.32 30.05
C SER A 671 19.84 -73.14 31.57
N SER A 672 19.60 -71.94 32.09
CA SER A 672 19.39 -71.69 33.52
C SER A 672 18.02 -72.18 34.05
N ILE A 673 17.02 -72.31 33.18
CA ILE A 673 15.68 -72.81 33.50
C ILE A 673 15.62 -74.35 33.45
N ARG A 674 16.57 -75.04 32.81
CA ARG A 674 16.64 -76.52 32.77
C ARG A 674 17.43 -77.17 33.92
N LEU A 675 18.02 -76.39 34.83
CA LEU A 675 18.74 -76.88 36.02
C LEU A 675 18.13 -76.38 37.35
N ARG A 676 16.83 -76.04 37.36
CA ARG A 676 16.04 -75.84 38.58
C ARG A 676 14.79 -76.70 38.56
#